data_AF-A0A7T1Y6Y5-F1
#
_entry.id   AF-A0A7T1Y6Y5-F1
#
_cell.length_a   1.000
_cell.length_b   1.000
_cell.length_c   1.000
_cell.angle_alpha   90.00
_cell.angle_beta   90.00
_cell.angle_gamma   90.00
#
_symmetry.space_group_name_H-M   'P 1'
#
loop_
_entity.id
_entity.type
_entity.pdbx_description
1 polymer ?
#
loop_
_entity_poly.entity_id
_entity_poly.type
_entity_poly.pdbx_seq_one_letter_code
_entity_poly.pdbx_strand_id
1 'polypeptide(L)'
;MINSLLRKVVGSKNDREVKRMQRQVAQINALEPQFEALDDAALRARSEEFRQRLSAGESLDDLLPEAFATVREASKRVMGMRHFDVQMIGGMTLHRGRIAEMKTGEGKTLVATLAVYLNALPGNGVHVVTVNDYLARRDAEWMRPLYEFLGLSVGIIYSGQTSEEKRAAYACDITYGTNNEYGFDYLRDNMAFSLEDKVQRGLSFAIVDEVDSILIDEARTPLIISGAVDENTELYKVVDRLAAQLEKGEVSEDDEAPVSGDFLLEEKHKQVEITEAGHHRVEELMRAEGLLGENDSLYAAQNLNLLHHMHSALRARHLYHRDVDYIVANNQVVIVDEHTGRTMPGRRWSEGLHQAVEAKEGVPVQRESQTLASTTFQNYFRLYDKLAGMTGTADTEAFEFRQIYGLDVVVIPTNRPLIRRDLNDLVYLTAEEKFEAIIDDVKAETEAGRPVLVGTASIETSEYLAGLMKQAGLRFNVLNAKQHQSEAEIIAQAGRPGAITIATNMAGRGTDIVLGGNWEAEAAKLDNPSAAQIETLREEWRVRHEAVLEAGGLHVIGSERHESRRIDNQLRGRAGRQGDPGSTRFFLSMEDSLMRLFGSDRVQRMMKALGLERGEAIEHKMVTNAVERAQKKVESRNFDIRKQLLEYDDVANDQRRVIYEQRNEILAAEDVSENVLGIRDEVLDLAISDFVPPQSLPEQWDLAGLQEHLKTEFHLDAPVIEWSEQDERFHEEQLRERLHEMHRGIYREKIEIAGAELMRRFEKQIMLQVLDTRWKEHLQSMDHLRRGIHLRGYAQKNPKQEYKREAFELFQTLLANIKADITRITSHVQVRRPEEVDELERQRREALEREKAAAASRHEAPELAEGEEPAGAAMPAADARPVRREGPKVGRNDPCPCGSGKKYKQCCGQLS
;
A
#
# COMPACT_ATOMS: atom_id res chain seq x y z
N MET A 1 -43.29 -12.84 8.54
CA MET A 1 -44.47 -12.39 7.77
C MET A 1 -44.90 -10.94 8.08
N ILE A 2 -44.91 -10.48 9.33
CA ILE A 2 -45.25 -9.07 9.67
C ILE A 2 -44.21 -8.08 9.10
N ASN A 3 -42.91 -8.39 9.24
CA ASN A 3 -41.82 -7.56 8.68
C ASN A 3 -41.84 -7.46 7.15
N SER A 4 -42.31 -8.48 6.43
CA SER A 4 -42.42 -8.44 4.96
C SER A 4 -43.62 -7.62 4.48
N LEU A 5 -44.71 -7.61 5.25
CA LEU A 5 -45.89 -6.78 4.95
C LEU A 5 -45.61 -5.30 5.24
N LEU A 6 -44.96 -5.00 6.38
CA LEU A 6 -44.49 -3.65 6.74
C LEU A 6 -43.47 -3.10 5.73
N ARG A 7 -42.52 -3.92 5.25
CA ARG A 7 -41.59 -3.52 4.16
C ARG A 7 -42.31 -3.17 2.86
N LYS A 8 -43.39 -3.89 2.49
CA LYS A 8 -44.19 -3.60 1.29
C LYS A 8 -45.00 -2.30 1.40
N VAL A 9 -45.46 -1.92 2.60
CA VAL A 9 -46.31 -0.73 2.80
C VAL A 9 -45.49 0.54 3.07
N VAL A 10 -44.42 0.46 3.86
CA VAL A 10 -43.62 1.64 4.27
C VAL A 10 -42.33 1.80 3.44
N GLY A 11 -41.98 0.81 2.62
CA GLY A 11 -40.72 0.75 1.87
C GLY A 11 -39.49 0.53 2.77
N SER A 12 -38.39 0.11 2.19
CA SER A 12 -37.08 0.03 2.85
C SER A 12 -36.46 1.42 3.06
N LYS A 13 -35.39 1.53 3.88
CA LYS A 13 -34.59 2.77 4.01
C LYS A 13 -34.12 3.23 2.62
N ASN A 14 -33.67 2.28 1.79
CA ASN A 14 -33.21 2.51 0.43
C ASN A 14 -34.31 3.11 -0.46
N ASP A 15 -35.51 2.53 -0.45
CA ASP A 15 -36.62 3.01 -1.31
C ASP A 15 -37.01 4.46 -0.99
N ARG A 16 -36.93 4.86 0.28
CA ARG A 16 -37.23 6.24 0.70
C ARG A 16 -36.15 7.23 0.25
N GLU A 17 -34.87 6.84 0.34
CA GLU A 17 -33.74 7.65 -0.13
C GLU A 17 -33.81 7.85 -1.65
N VAL A 18 -34.02 6.78 -2.42
CA VAL A 18 -34.19 6.83 -3.88
C VAL A 18 -35.40 7.71 -4.24
N LYS A 19 -36.53 7.55 -3.57
CA LYS A 19 -37.74 8.36 -3.82
C LYS A 19 -37.52 9.85 -3.51
N ARG A 20 -36.70 10.20 -2.51
CA ARG A 20 -36.32 11.59 -2.22
C ARG A 20 -35.49 12.17 -3.36
N MET A 21 -34.47 11.44 -3.82
CA MET A 21 -33.62 11.86 -4.95
C MET A 21 -34.40 11.94 -6.26
N GLN A 22 -35.38 11.07 -6.49
CA GLN A 22 -36.25 11.13 -7.68
C GLN A 22 -36.97 12.48 -7.82
N ARG A 23 -37.32 13.15 -6.71
CA ARG A 23 -37.91 14.49 -6.75
C ARG A 23 -36.92 15.54 -7.28
N GLN A 24 -35.65 15.42 -6.91
CA GLN A 24 -34.58 16.29 -7.44
C GLN A 24 -34.30 15.97 -8.92
N VAL A 25 -34.36 14.69 -9.32
CA VAL A 25 -34.27 14.32 -10.75
C VAL A 25 -35.38 15.01 -11.56
N ALA A 26 -36.61 15.08 -11.04
CA ALA A 26 -37.69 15.80 -11.73
C ALA A 26 -37.41 17.30 -11.89
N GLN A 27 -36.75 17.93 -10.91
CA GLN A 27 -36.31 19.33 -11.01
C GLN A 27 -35.22 19.49 -12.08
N ILE A 28 -34.21 18.62 -12.10
CA ILE A 28 -33.15 18.61 -13.12
C ILE A 28 -33.75 18.43 -14.52
N ASN A 29 -34.68 17.50 -14.68
CA ASN A 29 -35.36 17.24 -15.96
C ASN A 29 -36.19 18.45 -16.42
N ALA A 30 -36.76 19.24 -15.49
CA ALA A 30 -37.50 20.46 -15.83
C ALA A 30 -36.60 21.60 -16.34
N LEU A 31 -35.31 21.58 -15.99
CA LEU A 31 -34.32 22.55 -16.49
C LEU A 31 -33.82 22.23 -17.89
N GLU A 32 -33.93 20.97 -18.33
CA GLU A 32 -33.34 20.49 -19.60
C GLU A 32 -33.69 21.37 -20.83
N PRO A 33 -34.94 21.80 -21.07
CA PRO A 33 -35.27 22.66 -22.21
C PRO A 33 -34.57 24.04 -22.16
N GLN A 34 -34.31 24.56 -20.96
CA GLN A 34 -33.63 25.84 -20.78
C GLN A 34 -32.14 25.71 -21.10
N PHE A 35 -31.53 24.60 -20.70
CA PHE A 35 -30.10 24.32 -20.96
C PHE A 35 -29.85 23.92 -22.41
N GLU A 36 -30.76 23.18 -23.04
CA GLU A 36 -30.69 22.84 -24.47
C GLU A 36 -30.70 24.11 -25.36
N ALA A 37 -31.39 25.17 -24.93
CA ALA A 37 -31.44 26.45 -25.64
C ALA A 37 -30.17 27.31 -25.50
N LEU A 38 -29.27 26.99 -24.57
CA LEU A 38 -28.01 27.74 -24.39
C LEU A 38 -27.05 27.46 -25.54
N ASP A 39 -26.26 28.44 -25.96
CA ASP A 39 -25.11 28.18 -26.82
C ASP A 39 -23.94 27.61 -26.01
N ASP A 40 -22.90 27.16 -26.70
CA ASP A 40 -21.76 26.54 -26.03
C ASP A 40 -21.04 27.54 -25.11
N ALA A 41 -20.92 28.81 -25.52
CA ALA A 41 -20.27 29.84 -24.71
C ALA A 41 -21.02 30.08 -23.38
N ALA A 42 -22.35 30.19 -23.42
CA ALA A 42 -23.18 30.34 -22.23
C ALA A 42 -23.14 29.10 -21.34
N LEU A 43 -23.11 27.90 -21.92
CA LEU A 43 -23.03 26.66 -21.14
C LEU A 43 -21.68 26.55 -20.40
N ARG A 44 -20.57 26.94 -21.05
CA ARG A 44 -19.25 27.02 -20.40
C ARG A 44 -19.18 28.08 -19.30
N ALA A 45 -19.83 29.23 -19.53
CA ALA A 45 -19.86 30.33 -18.56
C ALA A 45 -20.56 29.96 -17.24
N ARG A 46 -21.40 28.92 -17.23
CA ARG A 46 -22.06 28.42 -16.00
C ARG A 46 -21.08 28.02 -14.91
N SER A 47 -19.94 27.42 -15.26
CA SER A 47 -18.93 27.04 -14.27
C SER A 47 -18.43 28.24 -13.48
N GLU A 48 -18.19 29.36 -14.16
CA GLU A 48 -17.73 30.59 -13.51
C GLU A 48 -18.84 31.25 -12.67
N GLU A 49 -20.08 31.25 -13.18
CA GLU A 49 -21.24 31.70 -12.42
C GLU A 49 -21.42 30.90 -11.11
N PHE A 50 -21.29 29.58 -11.17
CA PHE A 50 -21.39 28.73 -9.98
C PHE A 50 -20.26 28.99 -8.98
N ARG A 51 -19.02 29.19 -9.45
CA ARG A 51 -17.89 29.57 -8.57
C ARG A 51 -18.14 30.90 -7.86
N GLN A 52 -18.70 31.89 -8.56
CA GLN A 52 -19.06 33.18 -7.96
C GLN A 52 -20.19 33.07 -6.93
N ARG A 53 -21.17 32.19 -7.18
CA ARG A 53 -22.26 31.92 -6.23
C ARG A 53 -21.76 31.19 -4.97
N LEU A 54 -20.83 30.25 -5.13
CA LEU A 54 -20.17 29.59 -4.00
C LEU A 54 -19.36 30.59 -3.16
N SER A 55 -18.62 31.50 -3.80
CA SER A 55 -17.88 32.54 -3.07
C SER A 55 -18.79 33.57 -2.40
N ALA A 56 -20.02 33.73 -2.91
CA ALA A 56 -21.08 34.53 -2.27
C ALA A 56 -21.81 33.81 -1.11
N GLY A 57 -21.47 32.55 -0.81
CA GLY A 57 -21.96 31.79 0.35
C GLY A 57 -23.08 30.79 0.06
N GLU A 58 -23.43 30.55 -1.22
CA GLU A 58 -24.35 29.47 -1.59
C GLU A 58 -23.68 28.10 -1.40
N SER A 59 -24.47 27.05 -1.10
CA SER A 59 -23.92 25.70 -0.88
C SER A 59 -23.88 24.87 -2.16
N LEU A 60 -23.02 23.85 -2.20
CA LEU A 60 -23.00 22.89 -3.31
C LEU A 60 -24.34 22.15 -3.50
N ASP A 61 -25.08 21.92 -2.41
CA ASP A 61 -26.39 21.26 -2.46
C ASP A 61 -27.46 22.14 -3.14
N ASP A 62 -27.36 23.46 -2.99
CA ASP A 62 -28.27 24.42 -3.62
C ASP A 62 -28.02 24.50 -5.14
N LEU A 63 -26.75 24.46 -5.54
CA LEU A 63 -26.33 24.47 -6.95
C LEU A 63 -26.58 23.16 -7.69
N LEU A 64 -26.78 22.06 -6.95
CA LEU A 64 -26.82 20.70 -7.49
C LEU A 64 -27.75 20.54 -8.71
N PRO A 65 -29.01 21.01 -8.70
CA PRO A 65 -29.91 20.80 -9.84
C PRO A 65 -29.41 21.46 -11.12
N GLU A 66 -28.88 22.68 -11.03
CA GLU A 66 -28.39 23.47 -12.17
C GLU A 66 -27.04 22.95 -12.66
N ALA A 67 -26.14 22.60 -11.73
CA ALA A 67 -24.86 21.98 -12.05
C ALA A 67 -25.05 20.63 -12.77
N PHE A 68 -25.98 19.79 -12.30
CA PHE A 68 -26.26 18.49 -12.92
C PHE A 68 -26.91 18.65 -14.30
N ALA A 69 -27.80 19.64 -14.48
CA ALA A 69 -28.36 19.98 -15.79
C ALA A 69 -27.27 20.46 -16.77
N THR A 70 -26.33 21.28 -16.29
CA THR A 70 -25.17 21.76 -17.06
C THR A 70 -24.31 20.59 -17.56
N VAL A 71 -23.94 19.68 -16.66
CA VAL A 71 -23.12 18.50 -17.01
C VAL A 71 -23.85 17.57 -17.97
N ARG A 72 -25.15 17.33 -17.77
CA ARG A 72 -25.95 16.50 -18.68
C ARG A 72 -25.95 17.07 -20.10
N GLU A 73 -26.22 18.36 -20.23
CA GLU A 73 -26.31 19.00 -21.54
C GLU A 73 -24.93 19.04 -22.22
N ALA A 74 -23.86 19.32 -21.47
CA ALA A 74 -22.50 19.26 -21.99
C ALA A 74 -22.13 17.83 -22.45
N SER A 75 -22.51 16.80 -21.68
CA SER A 75 -22.30 15.39 -22.06
C SER A 75 -23.07 15.02 -23.33
N LYS A 76 -24.31 15.49 -23.49
CA LYS A 76 -25.10 15.29 -24.70
C LYS A 76 -24.43 15.91 -25.93
N ARG A 77 -23.84 17.10 -25.81
CA ARG A 77 -23.16 17.81 -26.91
C ARG A 77 -21.79 17.22 -27.26
N VAL A 78 -20.97 16.97 -26.24
CA VAL A 78 -19.56 16.58 -26.42
C VAL A 78 -19.42 15.08 -26.63
N MET A 79 -20.19 14.29 -25.87
CA MET A 79 -20.06 12.83 -25.86
C MET A 79 -21.21 12.12 -26.59
N GLY A 80 -22.29 12.83 -26.95
CA GLY A 80 -23.50 12.21 -27.50
C GLY A 80 -24.28 11.37 -26.46
N MET A 81 -23.95 11.50 -25.18
CA MET A 81 -24.51 10.68 -24.11
C MET A 81 -25.32 11.54 -23.14
N ARG A 82 -26.64 11.33 -23.11
CA ARG A 82 -27.53 11.95 -22.13
C ARG A 82 -27.60 11.09 -20.87
N HIS A 83 -27.29 11.65 -19.71
CA HIS A 83 -27.44 10.94 -18.43
C HIS A 83 -28.89 10.48 -18.19
N PHE A 84 -29.09 9.21 -17.86
CA PHE A 84 -30.36 8.66 -17.43
C PHE A 84 -30.78 9.15 -16.04
N ASP A 85 -32.07 9.03 -15.73
CA ASP A 85 -32.60 9.42 -14.43
C ASP A 85 -31.94 8.64 -13.27
N VAL A 86 -31.68 7.34 -13.48
CA VAL A 86 -30.99 6.51 -12.48
C VAL A 86 -29.53 6.95 -12.28
N GLN A 87 -28.89 7.46 -13.32
CA GLN A 87 -27.52 7.98 -13.25
C GLN A 87 -27.47 9.30 -12.47
N MET A 88 -28.52 10.13 -12.55
CA MET A 88 -28.64 11.33 -11.70
C MET A 88 -28.74 10.97 -10.21
N ILE A 89 -29.47 9.91 -9.87
CA ILE A 89 -29.54 9.41 -8.49
C ILE A 89 -28.16 8.90 -8.04
N GLY A 90 -27.45 8.19 -8.91
CA GLY A 90 -26.07 7.79 -8.67
C GLY A 90 -25.15 8.98 -8.38
N GLY A 91 -25.17 10.02 -9.22
CA GLY A 91 -24.38 11.23 -9.03
C GLY A 91 -24.71 11.97 -7.73
N MET A 92 -25.99 12.09 -7.39
CA MET A 92 -26.43 12.66 -6.10
C MET A 92 -25.98 11.83 -4.90
N THR A 93 -25.98 10.50 -5.03
CA THR A 93 -25.50 9.59 -4.00
C THR A 93 -24.01 9.80 -3.76
N LEU A 94 -23.22 9.89 -4.83
CA LEU A 94 -21.77 10.16 -4.74
C LEU A 94 -21.49 11.52 -4.11
N HIS A 95 -22.19 12.58 -4.53
CA HIS A 95 -22.02 13.91 -3.96
C HIS A 95 -22.29 13.97 -2.44
N ARG A 96 -23.20 13.13 -1.94
CA ARG A 96 -23.54 13.02 -0.52
C ARG A 96 -22.57 12.19 0.32
N GLY A 97 -21.44 11.76 -0.25
CA GLY A 97 -20.45 10.95 0.48
C GLY A 97 -20.97 9.54 0.80
N ARG A 98 -21.61 8.89 -0.18
CA ARG A 98 -22.20 7.55 -0.03
C ARG A 98 -21.76 6.63 -1.15
N ILE A 99 -22.04 5.33 -0.99
CA ILE A 99 -21.77 4.34 -2.03
C ILE A 99 -22.98 4.17 -2.94
N ALA A 100 -22.80 4.43 -4.24
CA ALA A 100 -23.79 4.15 -5.26
C ALA A 100 -23.59 2.71 -5.78
N GLU A 101 -24.49 1.79 -5.40
CA GLU A 101 -24.52 0.47 -6.02
C GLU A 101 -25.29 0.53 -7.35
N MET A 102 -24.56 0.44 -8.46
CA MET A 102 -25.09 0.46 -9.81
C MET A 102 -24.57 -0.76 -10.58
N LYS A 103 -25.49 -1.57 -11.13
CA LYS A 103 -25.13 -2.78 -11.88
C LYS A 103 -24.21 -2.45 -13.06
N THR A 104 -23.39 -3.42 -13.45
CA THR A 104 -22.42 -3.22 -14.54
C THR A 104 -23.14 -2.91 -15.85
N GLY A 105 -22.61 -1.94 -16.62
CA GLY A 105 -23.28 -1.43 -17.82
C GLY A 105 -24.30 -0.32 -17.58
N GLU A 106 -24.51 0.15 -16.34
CA GLU A 106 -25.32 1.35 -16.06
C GLU A 106 -24.56 2.68 -16.26
N GLY A 107 -23.30 2.63 -16.72
CA GLY A 107 -22.50 3.82 -17.02
C GLY A 107 -21.84 4.49 -15.81
N LYS A 108 -21.24 3.72 -14.91
CA LYS A 108 -20.58 4.20 -13.67
C LYS A 108 -19.58 5.35 -13.91
N THR A 109 -18.72 5.22 -14.92
CA THR A 109 -17.75 6.27 -15.28
C THR A 109 -18.45 7.60 -15.62
N LEU A 110 -19.54 7.56 -16.39
CA LEU A 110 -20.33 8.75 -16.74
C LEU A 110 -21.12 9.30 -15.54
N VAL A 111 -21.55 8.45 -14.61
CA VAL A 111 -22.24 8.87 -13.37
C VAL A 111 -21.32 9.71 -12.49
N ALA A 112 -20.05 9.34 -12.38
CA ALA A 112 -19.08 10.04 -11.56
C ALA A 112 -18.92 11.51 -11.98
N THR A 113 -19.01 11.82 -13.29
CA THR A 113 -18.78 13.18 -13.81
C THR A 113 -19.69 14.23 -13.18
N LEU A 114 -20.93 13.85 -12.82
CA LEU A 114 -21.89 14.74 -12.14
C LEU A 114 -21.36 15.19 -10.77
N ALA A 115 -20.91 14.24 -9.95
CA ALA A 115 -20.41 14.51 -8.61
C ALA A 115 -19.00 15.12 -8.65
N VAL A 116 -18.15 14.70 -9.59
CA VAL A 116 -16.81 15.25 -9.79
C VAL A 116 -16.92 16.73 -10.16
N TYR A 117 -17.72 17.09 -11.16
CA TYR A 117 -17.91 18.47 -11.58
C TYR A 117 -18.35 19.36 -10.41
N LEU A 118 -19.42 18.97 -9.72
CA LEU A 118 -19.96 19.77 -8.61
C LEU A 118 -18.94 19.98 -7.49
N ASN A 119 -18.23 18.94 -7.07
CA ASN A 119 -17.24 19.04 -5.99
C ASN A 119 -15.89 19.62 -6.46
N ALA A 120 -15.65 19.76 -7.76
CA ALA A 120 -14.46 20.43 -8.30
C ALA A 120 -14.62 21.96 -8.35
N LEU A 121 -15.84 22.49 -8.35
CA LEU A 121 -16.11 23.93 -8.40
C LEU A 121 -15.37 24.76 -7.32
N PRO A 122 -15.22 24.30 -6.05
CA PRO A 122 -14.46 25.03 -5.04
C PRO A 122 -12.96 25.16 -5.33
N GLY A 123 -12.40 24.39 -6.27
CA GLY A 123 -10.97 24.44 -6.61
C GLY A 123 -10.04 23.66 -5.66
N ASN A 124 -10.58 22.95 -4.67
CA ASN A 124 -9.78 22.17 -3.69
C ASN A 124 -9.25 20.83 -4.24
N GLY A 125 -9.78 20.37 -5.37
CA GLY A 125 -9.39 19.12 -6.03
C GLY A 125 -10.27 17.93 -5.73
N VAL A 126 -10.45 17.09 -6.75
CA VAL A 126 -11.20 15.83 -6.66
C VAL A 126 -10.32 14.68 -7.11
N HIS A 127 -10.17 13.67 -6.26
CA HIS A 127 -9.47 12.44 -6.58
C HIS A 127 -10.45 11.37 -7.04
N VAL A 128 -10.29 10.88 -8.28
CA VAL A 128 -11.01 9.71 -8.79
C VAL A 128 -10.07 8.53 -8.75
N VAL A 129 -10.41 7.54 -7.93
CA VAL A 129 -9.59 6.36 -7.68
C VAL A 129 -10.11 5.19 -8.49
N THR A 130 -9.23 4.53 -9.22
CA THR A 130 -9.51 3.32 -9.99
C THR A 130 -8.59 2.18 -9.56
N VAL A 131 -8.87 0.97 -10.05
CA VAL A 131 -8.17 -0.26 -9.65
C VAL A 131 -6.76 -0.37 -10.27
N ASN A 132 -6.52 0.26 -11.42
CA ASN A 132 -5.22 0.19 -12.10
C ASN A 132 -4.97 1.42 -13.00
N ASP A 133 -3.69 1.64 -13.33
CA ASP A 133 -3.23 2.80 -14.11
C ASP A 133 -3.87 2.87 -15.51
N TYR A 134 -4.19 1.71 -16.12
CA TYR A 134 -4.87 1.68 -17.43
C TYR A 134 -6.26 2.28 -17.35
N LEU A 135 -7.06 1.90 -16.34
CA LEU A 135 -8.40 2.45 -16.13
C LEU A 135 -8.35 3.93 -15.74
N ALA A 136 -7.41 4.32 -14.87
CA ALA A 136 -7.19 5.73 -14.51
C ALA A 136 -6.96 6.58 -15.76
N ARG A 137 -6.03 6.15 -16.62
CA ARG A 137 -5.69 6.87 -17.86
C ARG A 137 -6.84 6.86 -18.86
N ARG A 138 -7.47 5.70 -19.09
CA ARG A 138 -8.58 5.57 -20.03
C ARG A 138 -9.75 6.46 -19.62
N ASP A 139 -10.17 6.42 -18.36
CA ASP A 139 -11.35 7.14 -17.89
C ASP A 139 -11.08 8.64 -17.83
N ALA A 140 -9.88 9.04 -17.44
CA ALA A 140 -9.46 10.44 -17.50
C ALA A 140 -9.51 10.98 -18.93
N GLU A 141 -8.89 10.30 -19.90
CA GLU A 141 -8.87 10.74 -21.29
C GLU A 141 -10.26 10.66 -21.95
N TRP A 142 -11.08 9.68 -21.58
CA TRP A 142 -12.43 9.55 -22.11
C TRP A 142 -13.35 10.67 -21.61
N MET A 143 -13.23 11.08 -20.34
CA MET A 143 -14.04 12.15 -19.75
C MET A 143 -13.41 13.55 -19.92
N ARG A 144 -12.13 13.65 -20.28
CA ARG A 144 -11.40 14.91 -20.48
C ARG A 144 -12.15 15.91 -21.37
N PRO A 145 -12.69 15.54 -22.54
CA PRO A 145 -13.41 16.49 -23.39
C PRO A 145 -14.60 17.14 -22.70
N LEU A 146 -15.32 16.41 -21.83
CA LEU A 146 -16.44 16.94 -21.06
C LEU A 146 -15.96 17.94 -20.00
N TYR A 147 -14.93 17.58 -19.23
CA TYR A 147 -14.40 18.44 -18.17
C TYR A 147 -13.75 19.71 -18.74
N GLU A 148 -12.92 19.58 -19.78
CA GLU A 148 -12.26 20.72 -20.43
C GLU A 148 -13.27 21.61 -21.15
N PHE A 149 -14.32 21.05 -21.75
CA PHE A 149 -15.43 21.84 -22.26
C PHE A 149 -16.03 22.72 -21.15
N LEU A 150 -16.24 22.18 -19.95
CA LEU A 150 -16.77 22.90 -18.80
C LEU A 150 -15.73 23.76 -18.06
N GLY A 151 -14.50 23.87 -18.56
CA GLY A 151 -13.45 24.71 -17.98
C GLY A 151 -12.79 24.12 -16.72
N LEU A 152 -12.72 22.78 -16.63
CA LEU A 152 -12.00 22.05 -15.58
C LEU A 152 -10.78 21.34 -16.17
N SER A 153 -9.69 21.33 -15.41
CA SER A 153 -8.43 20.67 -15.74
C SER A 153 -8.39 19.23 -15.19
N VAL A 154 -7.77 18.31 -15.96
CA VAL A 154 -7.69 16.89 -15.61
C VAL A 154 -6.24 16.39 -15.61
N GLY A 155 -5.78 15.95 -14.44
CA GLY A 155 -4.48 15.32 -14.21
C GLY A 155 -4.60 13.80 -14.06
N ILE A 156 -3.51 13.08 -14.36
CA ILE A 156 -3.43 11.62 -14.27
C ILE A 156 -2.15 11.26 -13.53
N ILE A 157 -2.26 10.44 -12.48
CA ILE A 157 -1.13 9.86 -11.78
C ILE A 157 -0.98 8.37 -12.12
N TYR A 158 0.25 7.93 -12.33
CA TYR A 158 0.61 6.55 -12.60
C TYR A 158 2.04 6.25 -12.16
N SER A 159 2.39 4.96 -12.10
CA SER A 159 3.68 4.55 -11.57
C SER A 159 4.86 4.98 -12.46
N GLY A 160 5.95 5.42 -11.84
CA GLY A 160 7.17 5.84 -12.52
C GLY A 160 7.22 7.30 -12.99
N GLN A 161 6.19 8.11 -12.72
CA GLN A 161 6.23 9.55 -12.92
C GLN A 161 7.22 10.24 -11.97
N THR A 162 7.79 11.34 -12.45
CA THR A 162 8.62 12.26 -11.65
C THR A 162 7.75 13.07 -10.66
N SER A 163 8.37 13.58 -9.59
CA SER A 163 7.66 14.42 -8.62
C SER A 163 7.06 15.69 -9.23
N GLU A 164 7.71 16.27 -10.25
CA GLU A 164 7.21 17.46 -10.96
C GLU A 164 5.93 17.15 -11.75
N GLU A 165 5.92 16.05 -12.51
CA GLU A 165 4.73 15.60 -13.24
C GLU A 165 3.57 15.31 -12.29
N LYS A 166 3.85 14.65 -11.15
CA LYS A 166 2.84 14.39 -10.12
C LYS A 166 2.27 15.67 -9.53
N ARG A 167 3.12 16.63 -9.17
CA ARG A 167 2.68 17.92 -8.63
C ARG A 167 1.78 18.67 -9.62
N ALA A 168 2.13 18.65 -10.91
CA ALA A 168 1.28 19.22 -11.96
C ALA A 168 -0.07 18.49 -12.08
N ALA A 169 -0.09 17.16 -11.96
CA ALA A 169 -1.31 16.36 -12.00
C ALA A 169 -2.24 16.61 -10.79
N TYR A 170 -1.68 16.70 -9.57
CA TYR A 170 -2.44 17.02 -8.35
C TYR A 170 -2.95 18.47 -8.33
N ALA A 171 -2.28 19.40 -9.01
CA ALA A 171 -2.71 20.79 -9.13
C ALA A 171 -3.96 20.97 -10.01
N CYS A 172 -4.28 19.99 -10.88
CA CYS A 172 -5.48 20.01 -11.70
C CYS A 172 -6.75 19.84 -10.86
N ASP A 173 -7.87 20.44 -11.28
CA ASP A 173 -9.18 20.37 -10.60
C ASP A 173 -9.62 18.92 -10.31
N ILE A 174 -9.28 18.02 -11.21
CA ILE A 174 -9.59 16.59 -11.13
C ILE A 174 -8.31 15.80 -11.33
N THR A 175 -8.06 14.81 -10.48
CA THR A 175 -6.92 13.90 -10.59
C THR A 175 -7.46 12.47 -10.65
N TYR A 176 -7.06 11.71 -11.68
CA TYR A 176 -7.32 10.28 -11.79
C TYR A 176 -6.08 9.49 -11.39
N GLY A 177 -6.26 8.41 -10.63
CA GLY A 177 -5.14 7.59 -10.16
C GLY A 177 -5.58 6.27 -9.56
N THR A 178 -4.61 5.54 -9.01
CA THR A 178 -4.86 4.31 -8.25
C THR A 178 -4.71 4.55 -6.77
N ASN A 179 -5.37 3.72 -5.96
CA ASN A 179 -5.23 3.72 -4.50
C ASN A 179 -3.76 3.63 -4.06
N ASN A 180 -2.98 2.79 -4.74
CA ASN A 180 -1.55 2.63 -4.47
C ASN A 180 -0.77 3.93 -4.70
N GLU A 181 -0.93 4.57 -5.87
CA GLU A 181 -0.19 5.81 -6.17
C GLU A 181 -0.58 6.94 -5.19
N TYR A 182 -1.88 7.12 -4.92
CA TYR A 182 -2.35 8.09 -3.93
C TYR A 182 -1.78 7.83 -2.52
N GLY A 183 -1.83 6.58 -2.06
CA GLY A 183 -1.36 6.22 -0.74
C GLY A 183 0.17 6.31 -0.60
N PHE A 184 0.93 5.90 -1.61
CA PHE A 184 2.40 6.04 -1.59
C PHE A 184 2.85 7.49 -1.75
N ASP A 185 2.14 8.32 -2.53
CA ASP A 185 2.40 9.76 -2.59
C ASP A 185 2.16 10.42 -1.24
N TYR A 186 1.08 10.06 -0.53
CA TYR A 186 0.85 10.51 0.84
C TYR A 186 1.99 10.10 1.79
N LEU A 187 2.45 8.85 1.73
CA LEU A 187 3.57 8.39 2.56
C LEU A 187 4.88 9.13 2.20
N ARG A 188 5.15 9.36 0.91
CA ARG A 188 6.33 10.12 0.44
C ARG A 188 6.29 11.59 0.85
N ASP A 189 5.14 12.23 0.77
CA ASP A 189 4.97 13.62 1.20
C ASP A 189 5.24 13.80 2.69
N ASN A 190 4.90 12.80 3.52
CA ASN A 190 5.22 12.81 4.95
C ASN A 190 6.68 12.44 5.26
N MET A 191 7.50 12.12 4.25
CA MET A 191 8.95 11.96 4.34
C MET A 191 9.71 13.07 3.59
N ALA A 192 9.02 14.01 2.96
CA ALA A 192 9.63 15.09 2.18
C ALA A 192 10.45 16.05 3.07
N PHE A 193 11.59 16.53 2.57
CA PHE A 193 12.49 17.43 3.33
C PHE A 193 12.08 18.90 3.25
N SER A 194 11.31 19.27 2.23
CA SER A 194 10.79 20.63 2.03
C SER A 194 9.30 20.57 1.65
N LEU A 195 8.60 21.70 1.79
CA LEU A 195 7.23 21.81 1.29
C LEU A 195 7.15 21.68 -0.23
N GLU A 196 8.18 22.16 -0.94
CA GLU A 196 8.24 22.11 -2.41
C GLU A 196 8.34 20.67 -2.90
N ASP A 197 8.98 19.78 -2.15
CA ASP A 197 9.12 18.37 -2.50
C ASP A 197 7.80 17.58 -2.41
N LYS A 198 6.78 18.13 -1.75
CA LYS A 198 5.46 17.51 -1.69
C LYS A 198 4.76 17.55 -3.04
N VAL A 199 4.03 16.49 -3.35
CA VAL A 199 3.29 16.36 -4.60
C VAL A 199 1.79 16.50 -4.42
N GLN A 200 1.22 16.03 -3.30
CA GLN A 200 -0.21 16.14 -3.02
C GLN A 200 -0.57 17.52 -2.48
N ARG A 201 -1.86 17.84 -2.62
CA ARG A 201 -2.53 18.96 -1.93
C ARG A 201 -3.53 18.42 -0.90
N GLY A 202 -4.35 19.30 -0.31
CA GLY A 202 -5.38 18.91 0.65
C GLY A 202 -6.32 17.83 0.13
N LEU A 203 -6.71 16.88 1.00
CA LEU A 203 -7.53 15.73 0.66
C LEU A 203 -9.04 16.07 0.79
N SER A 204 -9.61 16.75 -0.20
CA SER A 204 -10.99 17.26 -0.11
C SER A 204 -12.06 16.21 -0.44
N PHE A 205 -12.07 15.68 -1.67
CA PHE A 205 -13.08 14.71 -2.10
C PHE A 205 -12.48 13.55 -2.88
N ALA A 206 -12.79 12.32 -2.47
CA ALA A 206 -12.45 11.11 -3.21
C ALA A 206 -13.69 10.35 -3.66
N ILE A 207 -13.70 9.94 -4.93
CA ILE A 207 -14.63 8.93 -5.46
C ILE A 207 -13.83 7.68 -5.77
N VAL A 208 -14.14 6.60 -5.05
CA VAL A 208 -13.52 5.29 -5.29
C VAL A 208 -14.39 4.49 -6.25
N ASP A 209 -13.94 4.34 -7.50
CA ASP A 209 -14.53 3.36 -8.41
C ASP A 209 -14.18 1.95 -7.94
N GLU A 210 -15.12 1.02 -8.12
CA GLU A 210 -14.99 -0.36 -7.67
C GLU A 210 -14.62 -0.44 -6.17
N VAL A 211 -15.33 0.35 -5.38
CA VAL A 211 -15.08 0.60 -3.95
C VAL A 211 -14.97 -0.68 -3.11
N ASP A 212 -15.69 -1.73 -3.49
CA ASP A 212 -15.65 -3.02 -2.83
C ASP A 212 -14.33 -3.75 -3.05
N SER A 213 -13.67 -3.61 -4.19
CA SER A 213 -12.33 -4.18 -4.33
C SER A 213 -11.27 -3.37 -3.64
N ILE A 214 -11.33 -2.04 -3.72
CA ILE A 214 -10.28 -1.21 -3.15
C ILE A 214 -10.39 -1.19 -1.61
N LEU A 215 -11.57 -0.94 -1.07
CA LEU A 215 -11.76 -0.75 0.37
C LEU A 215 -12.03 -2.04 1.16
N ILE A 216 -12.25 -3.18 0.50
CA ILE A 216 -12.46 -4.49 1.14
C ILE A 216 -11.40 -5.50 0.70
N ASP A 217 -11.25 -5.77 -0.61
CA ASP A 217 -10.34 -6.83 -1.10
C ASP A 217 -8.86 -6.45 -0.97
N GLU A 218 -8.50 -5.23 -1.35
CA GLU A 218 -7.11 -4.72 -1.31
C GLU A 218 -6.73 -4.18 0.07
N ALA A 219 -7.73 -3.78 0.86
CA ALA A 219 -7.58 -3.32 2.24
C ALA A 219 -7.12 -4.42 3.24
N ARG A 220 -6.71 -5.59 2.73
CA ARG A 220 -6.09 -6.69 3.51
C ARG A 220 -4.61 -6.45 3.79
N THR A 221 -3.92 -5.68 2.96
CA THR A 221 -2.49 -5.43 3.08
C THR A 221 -2.24 -3.93 3.27
N PRO A 222 -1.46 -3.52 4.27
CA PRO A 222 -1.10 -2.12 4.46
C PRO A 222 -0.11 -1.66 3.38
N LEU A 223 -0.06 -0.35 3.15
CA LEU A 223 0.98 0.32 2.39
C LEU A 223 2.18 0.50 3.30
N ILE A 224 3.35 0.06 2.85
CA ILE A 224 4.60 0.12 3.61
C ILE A 224 5.70 0.61 2.68
N ILE A 225 6.43 1.65 3.09
CA ILE A 225 7.71 2.03 2.50
C ILE A 225 8.79 1.51 3.44
N SER A 226 9.63 0.62 2.92
CA SER A 226 10.78 0.07 3.65
C SER A 226 12.07 0.70 3.14
N GLY A 227 13.00 0.97 4.06
CA GLY A 227 14.35 1.43 3.78
C GLY A 227 15.39 0.46 4.31
N ALA A 228 16.59 0.47 3.73
CA ALA A 228 17.72 -0.27 4.30
C ALA A 228 18.20 0.44 5.57
N VAL A 229 18.42 -0.31 6.64
CA VAL A 229 19.04 0.20 7.87
C VAL A 229 20.55 -0.03 7.82
N ASP A 230 21.33 0.91 8.37
CA ASP A 230 22.72 0.65 8.75
C ASP A 230 22.75 -0.16 10.06
N GLU A 231 22.24 -1.39 10.02
CA GLU A 231 22.38 -2.35 11.13
C GLU A 231 23.68 -3.14 11.03
N ASN A 232 24.19 -3.54 12.21
CA ASN A 232 25.40 -4.34 12.32
C ASN A 232 25.10 -5.78 11.90
N THR A 233 25.27 -6.10 10.62
CA THR A 233 25.10 -7.45 10.04
C THR A 233 25.91 -8.53 10.77
N GLU A 234 26.93 -8.14 11.55
CA GLU A 234 27.69 -9.06 12.39
C GLU A 234 26.87 -9.63 13.56
N LEU A 235 25.86 -8.90 14.06
CA LEU A 235 25.01 -9.37 15.17
C LEU A 235 24.31 -10.69 14.80
N TYR A 236 23.83 -10.82 13.56
CA TYR A 236 23.23 -12.06 13.05
C TYR A 236 24.17 -13.25 13.13
N LYS A 237 25.47 -13.05 12.87
CA LYS A 237 26.47 -14.11 12.94
C LYS A 237 26.79 -14.49 14.39
N VAL A 238 26.81 -13.50 15.29
CA VAL A 238 26.99 -13.74 16.73
C VAL A 238 25.80 -14.52 17.28
N VAL A 239 24.58 -14.08 16.99
CA VAL A 239 23.36 -14.72 17.48
C VAL A 239 23.17 -16.13 16.89
N ASP A 240 23.48 -16.39 15.62
CA ASP A 240 23.47 -17.76 15.06
C ASP A 240 24.45 -18.69 15.78
N ARG A 241 25.64 -18.17 16.14
CA ARG A 241 26.63 -18.91 16.93
C ARG A 241 26.14 -19.21 18.35
N LEU A 242 25.41 -18.29 18.97
CA LEU A 242 24.80 -18.50 20.29
C LEU A 242 23.65 -19.51 20.20
N ALA A 243 22.78 -19.39 19.19
CA ALA A 243 21.66 -20.30 18.97
C ALA A 243 22.12 -21.75 18.75
N ALA A 244 23.31 -21.97 18.19
CA ALA A 244 23.91 -23.29 18.02
C ALA A 244 24.26 -24.00 19.35
N GLN A 245 24.30 -23.27 20.47
CA GLN A 245 24.63 -23.81 21.79
C GLN A 245 23.40 -24.20 22.62
N LEU A 246 22.19 -23.92 22.11
CA LEU A 246 20.94 -24.25 22.78
C LEU A 246 20.49 -25.67 22.42
N GLU A 247 19.94 -26.39 23.40
CA GLU A 247 19.49 -27.77 23.24
C GLU A 247 17.99 -27.84 22.97
N LYS A 248 17.60 -28.62 21.95
CA LYS A 248 16.20 -28.87 21.63
C LYS A 248 15.56 -29.73 22.72
N GLY A 249 14.41 -29.29 23.22
CA GLY A 249 13.58 -30.00 24.18
C GLY A 249 12.65 -31.04 23.58
N GLU A 250 12.23 -31.99 24.41
CA GLU A 250 11.21 -32.99 24.08
C GLU A 250 9.98 -32.83 25.00
N VAL A 251 8.79 -32.90 24.42
CA VAL A 251 7.52 -32.88 25.16
C VAL A 251 7.19 -34.32 25.57
N SER A 252 7.16 -34.60 26.87
CA SER A 252 6.72 -35.90 27.39
C SER A 252 5.20 -36.07 27.26
N GLU A 253 4.73 -37.32 27.14
CA GLU A 253 3.29 -37.64 27.10
C GLU A 253 2.56 -37.41 28.44
N ASP A 254 3.29 -37.16 29.54
CA ASP A 254 2.73 -36.79 30.85
C ASP A 254 2.71 -35.26 31.03
N ASP A 255 1.50 -34.69 31.22
CA ASP A 255 1.26 -33.24 31.43
C ASP A 255 1.89 -32.65 32.71
N GLU A 256 2.42 -33.50 33.61
CA GLU A 256 3.04 -33.08 34.89
C GLU A 256 4.58 -33.14 34.91
N ALA A 257 5.22 -33.61 33.83
CA ALA A 257 6.68 -33.67 33.76
C ALA A 257 7.29 -32.36 33.24
N PRO A 258 8.43 -31.89 33.80
CA PRO A 258 9.07 -30.66 33.34
C PRO A 258 9.58 -30.82 31.90
N VAL A 259 9.27 -29.84 31.06
CA VAL A 259 9.79 -29.74 29.70
C VAL A 259 11.32 -29.74 29.76
N SER A 260 11.96 -30.68 29.06
CA SER A 260 13.41 -30.76 28.96
C SER A 260 13.93 -29.80 27.89
N GLY A 261 15.20 -29.36 27.99
CA GLY A 261 15.86 -28.52 26.97
C GLY A 261 15.56 -27.02 27.02
N ASP A 262 16.21 -26.28 26.12
CA ASP A 262 16.18 -24.82 26.04
C ASP A 262 15.03 -24.29 25.15
N PHE A 263 14.57 -25.06 24.17
CA PHE A 263 13.47 -24.64 23.30
C PHE A 263 12.69 -25.82 22.71
N LEU A 264 11.41 -25.58 22.40
CA LEU A 264 10.47 -26.48 21.75
C LEU A 264 10.19 -26.07 20.30
N LEU A 265 9.88 -27.05 19.46
CA LEU A 265 9.51 -26.84 18.05
C LEU A 265 8.05 -27.22 17.80
N GLU A 266 7.31 -26.34 17.14
CA GLU A 266 6.00 -26.64 16.58
C GLU A 266 6.09 -26.66 15.04
N GLU A 267 6.31 -27.84 14.47
CA GLU A 267 6.57 -28.00 13.03
C GLU A 267 5.38 -27.59 12.15
N LYS A 268 4.15 -27.82 12.62
CA LYS A 268 2.92 -27.54 11.84
C LYS A 268 2.76 -26.06 11.51
N HIS A 269 3.12 -25.17 12.43
CA HIS A 269 3.05 -23.72 12.24
C HIS A 269 4.44 -23.08 12.04
N LYS A 270 5.50 -23.89 11.95
CA LYS A 270 6.90 -23.45 11.88
C LYS A 270 7.23 -22.41 12.98
N GLN A 271 6.88 -22.72 14.23
CA GLN A 271 7.16 -21.88 15.40
C GLN A 271 8.19 -22.52 16.35
N VAL A 272 8.89 -21.66 17.09
CA VAL A 272 9.84 -22.03 18.14
C VAL A 272 9.43 -21.34 19.44
N GLU A 273 9.33 -22.10 20.52
CA GLU A 273 9.04 -21.60 21.86
C GLU A 273 10.26 -21.82 22.75
N ILE A 274 10.81 -20.78 23.36
CA ILE A 274 11.97 -20.89 24.24
C ILE A 274 11.45 -21.19 25.66
N THR A 275 11.97 -22.23 26.31
CA THR A 275 11.57 -22.62 27.66
C THR A 275 12.09 -21.62 28.70
N GLU A 276 11.59 -21.64 29.93
CA GLU A 276 12.14 -20.81 31.02
C GLU A 276 13.64 -21.08 31.26
N ALA A 277 14.05 -22.36 31.18
CA ALA A 277 15.46 -22.74 31.28
C ALA A 277 16.27 -22.18 30.10
N GLY A 278 15.74 -22.25 28.88
CA GLY A 278 16.36 -21.67 27.71
C GLY A 278 16.47 -20.15 27.76
N HIS A 279 15.49 -19.46 28.36
CA HIS A 279 15.56 -18.01 28.55
C HIS A 279 16.74 -17.62 29.44
N HIS A 280 16.88 -18.27 30.59
CA HIS A 280 18.03 -18.07 31.47
C HIS A 280 19.35 -18.35 30.73
N ARG A 281 19.40 -19.42 29.93
CA ARG A 281 20.59 -19.78 29.17
C ARG A 281 20.94 -18.76 28.09
N VAL A 282 19.94 -18.24 27.37
CA VAL A 282 20.12 -17.18 26.38
C VAL A 282 20.62 -15.89 27.03
N GLU A 283 20.06 -15.50 28.17
CA GLU A 283 20.52 -14.31 28.91
C GLU A 283 21.98 -14.45 29.36
N GLU A 284 22.37 -15.62 29.89
CA GLU A 284 23.77 -15.90 30.25
C GLU A 284 24.71 -15.76 29.05
N LEU A 285 24.34 -16.37 27.92
CA LEU A 285 25.13 -16.33 26.68
C LEU A 285 25.26 -14.91 26.12
N MET A 286 24.16 -14.14 26.14
CA MET A 286 24.16 -12.75 25.67
C MET A 286 24.94 -11.81 26.60
N ARG A 287 24.90 -12.03 27.93
CA ARG A 287 25.74 -11.29 28.89
C ARG A 287 27.22 -11.58 28.67
N ALA A 288 27.59 -12.85 28.41
CA ALA A 288 28.98 -13.23 28.18
C ALA A 288 29.58 -12.57 26.92
N GLU A 289 28.77 -12.33 25.89
CA GLU A 289 29.15 -11.61 24.67
C GLU A 289 28.99 -10.08 24.78
N GLY A 290 28.58 -9.55 25.94
CA GLY A 290 28.39 -8.11 26.17
C GLY A 290 27.20 -7.49 25.45
N LEU A 291 26.25 -8.31 24.98
CA LEU A 291 25.02 -7.86 24.30
C LEU A 291 23.91 -7.46 25.27
N LEU A 292 23.96 -7.95 26.52
CA LEU A 292 22.97 -7.68 27.57
C LEU A 292 23.67 -7.19 28.85
N GLY A 293 23.11 -6.17 29.51
CA GLY A 293 23.63 -5.66 30.78
C GLY A 293 23.50 -6.68 31.94
N GLU A 294 24.32 -6.53 32.99
CA GLU A 294 24.38 -7.51 34.11
C GLU A 294 23.03 -7.70 34.82
N ASN A 295 22.19 -6.66 34.88
CA ASN A 295 20.87 -6.70 35.53
C ASN A 295 19.69 -6.57 34.56
N ASP A 296 19.96 -6.57 33.25
CA ASP A 296 18.93 -6.43 32.24
C ASP A 296 18.29 -7.79 31.93
N SER A 297 16.97 -7.77 31.71
CA SER A 297 16.22 -8.92 31.24
C SER A 297 16.03 -8.86 29.72
N LEU A 298 15.99 -10.03 29.09
CA LEU A 298 15.69 -10.19 27.67
C LEU A 298 14.26 -9.72 27.31
N TYR A 299 13.34 -9.71 28.29
CA TYR A 299 11.97 -9.24 28.13
C TYR A 299 11.79 -7.72 28.32
N ALA A 300 12.86 -7.00 28.68
CA ALA A 300 12.80 -5.54 28.76
C ALA A 300 12.52 -4.95 27.36
N ALA A 301 11.71 -3.89 27.28
CA ALA A 301 11.29 -3.28 26.02
C ALA A 301 12.48 -2.89 25.11
N GLN A 302 13.61 -2.49 25.72
CA GLN A 302 14.85 -2.14 25.02
C GLN A 302 15.58 -3.34 24.39
N ASN A 303 15.36 -4.56 24.88
CA ASN A 303 16.08 -5.78 24.50
C ASN A 303 15.25 -6.73 23.62
N LEU A 304 14.01 -6.36 23.28
CA LEU A 304 13.11 -7.16 22.44
C LEU A 304 13.71 -7.51 21.07
N ASN A 305 14.60 -6.67 20.53
CA ASN A 305 15.30 -6.92 19.27
C ASN A 305 16.23 -8.15 19.37
N LEU A 306 16.96 -8.29 20.49
CA LEU A 306 17.86 -9.42 20.72
C LEU A 306 17.09 -10.74 20.84
N LEU A 307 15.96 -10.72 21.56
CA LEU A 307 15.04 -11.85 21.63
C LEU A 307 14.54 -12.25 20.25
N HIS A 308 14.17 -11.26 19.43
CA HIS A 308 13.70 -11.50 18.06
C HIS A 308 14.78 -12.17 17.20
N HIS A 309 16.02 -11.66 17.22
CA HIS A 309 17.12 -12.28 16.49
C HIS A 309 17.38 -13.72 16.95
N MET A 310 17.28 -14.00 18.25
CA MET A 310 17.44 -15.37 18.78
C MET A 310 16.33 -16.30 18.25
N HIS A 311 15.08 -15.86 18.27
CA HIS A 311 13.97 -16.63 17.68
C HIS A 311 14.18 -16.87 16.17
N SER A 312 14.58 -15.85 15.42
CA SER A 312 14.82 -15.99 13.97
C SER A 312 16.00 -16.92 13.67
N ALA A 313 17.07 -16.90 14.48
CA ALA A 313 18.18 -17.84 14.39
C ALA A 313 17.72 -19.29 14.67
N LEU A 314 16.97 -19.53 15.74
CA LEU A 314 16.45 -20.86 16.06
C LEU A 314 15.51 -21.39 14.96
N ARG A 315 14.61 -20.54 14.45
CA ARG A 315 13.73 -20.89 13.32
C ARG A 315 14.55 -21.25 12.08
N ALA A 316 15.50 -20.40 11.70
CA ALA A 316 16.37 -20.63 10.55
C ALA A 316 17.12 -21.96 10.65
N ARG A 317 17.65 -22.30 11.83
CA ARG A 317 18.42 -23.53 12.06
C ARG A 317 17.55 -24.78 12.04
N HIS A 318 16.39 -24.77 12.69
CA HIS A 318 15.63 -25.99 12.99
C HIS A 318 14.38 -26.22 12.13
N LEU A 319 13.81 -25.19 11.52
CA LEU A 319 12.53 -25.27 10.81
C LEU A 319 12.63 -24.97 9.30
N TYR A 320 13.75 -24.40 8.87
CA TYR A 320 14.00 -24.08 7.45
C TYR A 320 15.19 -24.90 6.97
N HIS A 321 14.93 -25.79 6.02
CA HIS A 321 15.88 -26.76 5.50
C HIS A 321 16.35 -26.37 4.11
N ARG A 322 17.66 -26.47 3.92
CA ARG A 322 18.30 -26.32 2.62
C ARG A 322 17.82 -27.44 1.67
N ASP A 323 17.67 -27.08 0.41
CA ASP A 323 17.15 -27.90 -0.69
C ASP A 323 15.68 -28.33 -0.56
N VAL A 324 14.96 -27.81 0.45
CA VAL A 324 13.51 -27.99 0.64
C VAL A 324 12.82 -26.63 0.63
N ASP A 325 13.14 -25.77 1.61
CA ASP A 325 12.53 -24.43 1.75
C ASP A 325 13.31 -23.37 0.97
N TYR A 326 14.60 -23.60 0.72
CA TYR A 326 15.48 -22.71 -0.03
C TYR A 326 16.69 -23.43 -0.62
N ILE A 327 17.34 -22.78 -1.58
CA ILE A 327 18.66 -23.15 -2.09
C ILE A 327 19.63 -21.99 -1.92
N VAL A 328 20.93 -22.29 -1.89
CA VAL A 328 21.97 -21.27 -1.95
C VAL A 328 22.54 -21.25 -3.37
N ALA A 329 22.32 -20.15 -4.09
CA ALA A 329 22.77 -19.96 -5.47
C ALA A 329 23.46 -18.60 -5.61
N ASN A 330 24.60 -18.54 -6.31
CA ASN A 330 25.40 -17.31 -6.48
C ASN A 330 25.73 -16.59 -5.17
N ASN A 331 26.01 -17.35 -4.10
CA ASN A 331 26.27 -16.80 -2.76
C ASN A 331 25.11 -15.93 -2.26
N GLN A 332 23.87 -16.35 -2.52
CA GLN A 332 22.62 -15.78 -2.02
C GLN A 332 21.62 -16.89 -1.70
N VAL A 333 20.77 -16.66 -0.72
CA VAL A 333 19.65 -17.56 -0.38
C VAL A 333 18.48 -17.28 -1.31
N VAL A 334 17.98 -18.31 -2.00
CA VAL A 334 16.82 -18.24 -2.90
C VAL A 334 15.75 -19.18 -2.40
N ILE A 335 14.56 -18.63 -2.11
CA ILE A 335 13.43 -19.40 -1.58
C ILE A 335 12.90 -20.37 -2.64
N VAL A 336 12.56 -21.58 -2.22
CA VAL A 336 11.87 -22.58 -3.04
C VAL A 336 10.41 -22.65 -2.62
N ASP A 337 9.51 -22.64 -3.59
CA ASP A 337 8.08 -22.81 -3.34
C ASP A 337 7.77 -24.25 -2.94
N GLU A 338 7.20 -24.45 -1.75
CA GLU A 338 6.92 -25.77 -1.17
C GLU A 338 5.96 -26.63 -2.02
N HIS A 339 5.08 -26.01 -2.81
CA HIS A 339 4.07 -26.72 -3.59
C HIS A 339 4.57 -27.06 -5.00
N THR A 340 5.38 -26.18 -5.59
CA THR A 340 5.80 -26.31 -6.99
C THR A 340 7.26 -26.70 -7.17
N GLY A 341 8.08 -26.63 -6.12
CA GLY A 341 9.53 -26.85 -6.16
C GLY A 341 10.29 -25.83 -6.99
N ARG A 342 9.65 -24.72 -7.39
CA ARG A 342 10.26 -23.66 -8.22
C ARG A 342 11.02 -22.67 -7.34
N THR A 343 12.15 -22.20 -7.85
CA THR A 343 12.91 -21.12 -7.21
C THR A 343 12.19 -19.78 -7.41
N MET A 344 12.13 -18.98 -6.35
CA MET A 344 11.49 -17.66 -6.33
C MET A 344 12.54 -16.55 -6.16
N PRO A 345 13.30 -16.21 -7.21
CA PRO A 345 14.31 -15.16 -7.15
C PRO A 345 13.67 -13.80 -6.83
N GLY A 346 14.29 -13.06 -5.91
CA GLY A 346 13.82 -11.74 -5.45
C GLY A 346 12.82 -11.76 -4.28
N ARG A 347 12.31 -12.93 -3.88
CA ARG A 347 11.54 -13.06 -2.63
C ARG A 347 12.46 -13.29 -1.43
N ARG A 348 12.08 -12.70 -0.30
CA ARG A 348 12.76 -12.85 0.99
C ARG A 348 11.74 -13.17 2.08
N TRP A 349 12.18 -13.88 3.10
CA TRP A 349 11.38 -14.01 4.31
C TRP A 349 11.53 -12.73 5.14
N SER A 350 10.44 -12.31 5.76
CA SER A 350 10.38 -11.15 6.65
C SER A 350 11.00 -11.48 8.02
N GLU A 351 11.04 -10.49 8.91
CA GLU A 351 11.32 -10.68 10.35
C GLU A 351 12.76 -11.15 10.66
N GLY A 352 13.74 -10.68 9.89
CA GLY A 352 15.14 -11.10 10.07
C GLY A 352 15.41 -12.57 9.74
N LEU A 353 14.38 -13.35 9.35
CA LEU A 353 14.53 -14.78 9.10
C LEU A 353 15.41 -15.04 7.88
N HIS A 354 15.28 -14.22 6.82
CA HIS A 354 16.14 -14.36 5.65
C HIS A 354 17.60 -14.08 6.01
N GLN A 355 17.86 -13.05 6.81
CA GLN A 355 19.18 -12.70 7.32
C GLN A 355 19.73 -13.79 8.25
N ALA A 356 18.88 -14.40 9.09
CA ALA A 356 19.26 -15.52 9.94
C ALA A 356 19.61 -16.77 9.12
N VAL A 357 18.89 -17.05 8.04
CA VAL A 357 19.24 -18.15 7.10
C VAL A 357 20.53 -17.82 6.33
N GLU A 358 20.73 -16.57 5.90
CA GLU A 358 21.99 -16.13 5.29
C GLU A 358 23.17 -16.31 6.27
N ALA A 359 22.99 -15.95 7.55
CA ALA A 359 23.99 -16.13 8.59
C ALA A 359 24.29 -17.61 8.87
N LYS A 360 23.25 -18.43 9.00
CA LYS A 360 23.34 -19.90 9.17
C LYS A 360 24.16 -20.56 8.05
N GLU A 361 23.93 -20.15 6.80
CA GLU A 361 24.59 -20.71 5.63
C GLU A 361 25.97 -20.07 5.34
N GLY A 362 26.40 -19.09 6.14
CA GLY A 362 27.68 -18.39 5.96
C GLY A 362 27.72 -17.49 4.71
N VAL A 363 26.56 -17.09 4.20
CA VAL A 363 26.37 -16.22 3.03
C VAL A 363 26.45 -14.75 3.48
N PRO A 364 26.84 -13.78 2.62
CA PRO A 364 26.81 -12.37 2.98
C PRO A 364 25.43 -11.94 3.45
N VAL A 365 25.32 -11.64 4.76
CA VAL A 365 24.08 -11.20 5.39
C VAL A 365 23.72 -9.83 4.83
N GLN A 366 22.53 -9.75 4.23
CA GLN A 366 22.04 -8.51 3.67
C GLN A 366 21.41 -7.65 4.77
N ARG A 367 21.50 -6.33 4.61
CA ARG A 367 20.92 -5.39 5.57
C ARG A 367 19.42 -5.61 5.70
N GLU A 368 18.92 -5.46 6.91
CA GLU A 368 17.49 -5.47 7.17
C GLU A 368 16.79 -4.30 6.50
N SER A 369 15.52 -4.55 6.14
CA SER A 369 14.60 -3.53 5.69
C SER A 369 13.72 -3.11 6.87
N GLN A 370 13.78 -1.85 7.26
CA GLN A 370 12.90 -1.27 8.28
C GLN A 370 11.77 -0.48 7.64
N THR A 371 10.61 -0.49 8.28
CA THR A 371 9.46 0.35 7.90
C THR A 371 9.79 1.82 8.18
N LEU A 372 9.89 2.63 7.12
CA LEU A 372 10.07 4.09 7.22
C LEU A 372 8.73 4.82 7.37
N ALA A 373 7.73 4.34 6.64
CA ALA A 373 6.38 4.88 6.67
C ALA A 373 5.40 3.76 6.35
N SER A 374 4.25 3.75 7.02
CA SER A 374 3.19 2.80 6.74
C SER A 374 1.82 3.41 6.98
N THR A 375 0.80 2.94 6.27
CA THR A 375 -0.60 3.24 6.53
C THR A 375 -1.49 2.14 5.97
N THR A 376 -2.69 1.99 6.50
CA THR A 376 -3.73 1.17 5.85
C THR A 376 -4.52 2.01 4.85
N PHE A 377 -5.15 1.36 3.85
CA PHE A 377 -6.10 2.05 2.96
C PHE A 377 -7.29 2.60 3.74
N GLN A 378 -7.75 1.87 4.75
CA GLN A 378 -8.81 2.28 5.67
C GLN A 378 -8.52 3.67 6.24
N ASN A 379 -7.37 3.82 6.91
CA ASN A 379 -7.02 5.08 7.54
C ASN A 379 -6.63 6.16 6.54
N TYR A 380 -6.02 5.82 5.40
CA TYR A 380 -5.75 6.79 4.35
C TYR A 380 -7.05 7.42 3.80
N PHE A 381 -8.04 6.62 3.42
CA PHE A 381 -9.29 7.14 2.87
C PHE A 381 -10.17 7.87 3.91
N ARG A 382 -9.99 7.58 5.21
CA ARG A 382 -10.63 8.33 6.30
C ARG A 382 -10.07 9.75 6.47
N LEU A 383 -8.94 10.10 5.84
CA LEU A 383 -8.38 11.46 5.88
C LEU A 383 -9.13 12.45 4.97
N TYR A 384 -9.91 11.98 4.00
CA TYR A 384 -10.65 12.86 3.09
C TYR A 384 -11.83 13.52 3.80
N ASP A 385 -12.06 14.81 3.55
CA ASP A 385 -13.23 15.53 4.09
C ASP A 385 -14.55 14.87 3.65
N LYS A 386 -14.55 14.37 2.40
CA LYS A 386 -15.67 13.63 1.82
C LYS A 386 -15.16 12.43 1.05
N LEU A 387 -15.73 11.26 1.35
CA LEU A 387 -15.45 10.01 0.66
C LEU A 387 -16.73 9.45 0.05
N ALA A 388 -16.66 9.01 -1.20
CA ALA A 388 -17.75 8.32 -1.88
C ALA A 388 -17.21 7.15 -2.68
N GLY A 389 -18.11 6.28 -3.16
CA GLY A 389 -17.69 5.17 -4.00
C GLY A 389 -18.81 4.64 -4.87
N MET A 390 -18.44 3.87 -5.90
CA MET A 390 -19.40 3.21 -6.78
C MET A 390 -18.96 1.78 -7.06
N THR A 391 -19.93 0.87 -7.18
CA THR A 391 -19.67 -0.53 -7.55
C THR A 391 -20.98 -1.21 -7.96
N GLY A 392 -20.90 -2.42 -8.53
CA GLY A 392 -22.08 -3.23 -8.83
C GLY A 392 -22.60 -4.08 -7.67
N THR A 393 -21.84 -4.17 -6.58
CA THR A 393 -22.03 -5.18 -5.53
C THR A 393 -21.55 -4.70 -4.15
N ALA A 394 -22.19 -3.67 -3.57
CA ALA A 394 -21.80 -3.13 -2.25
C ALA A 394 -22.74 -3.52 -1.10
N ASP A 395 -24.00 -3.85 -1.37
CA ASP A 395 -25.04 -4.07 -0.35
C ASP A 395 -24.69 -5.20 0.63
N THR A 396 -23.92 -6.20 0.17
CA THR A 396 -23.45 -7.30 1.04
C THR A 396 -22.53 -6.80 2.15
N GLU A 397 -21.68 -5.81 1.84
CA GLU A 397 -20.69 -5.23 2.76
C GLU A 397 -21.14 -3.89 3.36
N ALA A 398 -22.42 -3.53 3.21
CA ALA A 398 -22.94 -2.24 3.68
C ALA A 398 -22.70 -1.99 5.18
N PHE A 399 -22.68 -3.06 5.98
CA PHE A 399 -22.34 -2.96 7.40
C PHE A 399 -20.86 -2.60 7.62
N GLU A 400 -19.94 -3.26 6.91
CA GLU A 400 -18.50 -3.00 6.99
C GLU A 400 -18.17 -1.57 6.51
N PHE A 401 -18.74 -1.15 5.38
CA PHE A 401 -18.57 0.22 4.86
C PHE A 401 -18.98 1.28 5.86
N ARG A 402 -20.14 1.09 6.50
CA ARG A 402 -20.64 2.04 7.50
C ARG A 402 -19.80 2.02 8.78
N GLN A 403 -19.37 0.85 9.23
CA GLN A 403 -18.61 0.71 10.46
C GLN A 403 -17.19 1.30 10.34
N ILE A 404 -16.51 1.05 9.22
CA ILE A 404 -15.10 1.45 9.03
C ILE A 404 -15.00 2.87 8.46
N TYR A 405 -15.80 3.18 7.44
CA TYR A 405 -15.66 4.42 6.65
C TYR A 405 -16.80 5.42 6.86
N GLY A 406 -17.85 5.06 7.61
CA GLY A 406 -19.05 5.89 7.74
C GLY A 406 -19.90 5.95 6.46
N LEU A 407 -19.64 5.10 5.47
CA LEU A 407 -20.30 5.13 4.17
C LEU A 407 -21.60 4.32 4.19
N ASP A 408 -22.73 4.98 3.94
CA ASP A 408 -24.01 4.31 3.66
C ASP A 408 -24.05 3.81 2.20
N VAL A 409 -24.55 2.60 1.97
CA VAL A 409 -24.79 2.06 0.62
C VAL A 409 -26.22 2.37 0.16
N VAL A 410 -26.36 2.88 -1.07
CA VAL A 410 -27.63 3.11 -1.73
C VAL A 410 -27.70 2.24 -2.99
N VAL A 411 -28.68 1.34 -3.04
CA VAL A 411 -28.92 0.48 -4.20
C VAL A 411 -29.75 1.25 -5.22
N ILE A 412 -29.11 1.62 -6.33
CA ILE A 412 -29.73 2.39 -7.40
C ILE A 412 -30.52 1.43 -8.31
N PRO A 413 -31.77 1.76 -8.67
CA PRO A 413 -32.52 0.95 -9.63
C PRO A 413 -31.83 0.92 -11.00
N THR A 414 -31.98 -0.19 -11.72
CA THR A 414 -31.47 -0.30 -13.09
C THR A 414 -32.31 0.54 -14.06
N ASN A 415 -31.69 1.06 -15.13
CA ASN A 415 -32.41 1.82 -16.15
C ASN A 415 -33.46 0.97 -16.87
N ARG A 416 -33.11 -0.31 -17.11
CA ARG A 416 -33.99 -1.31 -17.72
C ARG A 416 -34.13 -2.53 -16.80
N PRO A 417 -35.26 -3.26 -16.83
CA PRO A 417 -35.43 -4.46 -16.02
C PRO A 417 -34.40 -5.55 -16.35
N LEU A 418 -33.79 -6.15 -15.34
CA LEU A 418 -32.86 -7.27 -15.51
C LEU A 418 -33.62 -8.56 -15.85
N ILE A 419 -33.39 -9.11 -17.05
CA ILE A 419 -34.03 -10.36 -17.53
C ILE A 419 -33.07 -11.56 -17.61
N ARG A 420 -31.85 -11.41 -17.09
CA ARG A 420 -30.83 -12.46 -17.06
C ARG A 420 -31.32 -13.70 -16.30
N ARG A 421 -31.01 -14.88 -16.83
CA ARG A 421 -31.34 -16.17 -16.20
C ARG A 421 -30.14 -16.71 -15.42
N ASP A 422 -30.20 -16.61 -14.10
CA ASP A 422 -29.20 -17.24 -13.22
C ASP A 422 -29.62 -18.68 -12.93
N LEU A 423 -28.92 -19.64 -13.55
CA LEU A 423 -29.17 -21.08 -13.42
C LEU A 423 -28.58 -21.61 -12.10
N ASN A 424 -29.07 -22.74 -11.62
CA ASN A 424 -28.53 -23.35 -10.41
C ASN A 424 -27.10 -23.85 -10.64
N ASP A 425 -26.36 -24.02 -9.54
CA ASP A 425 -25.02 -24.59 -9.58
C ASP A 425 -25.09 -26.08 -9.91
N LEU A 426 -24.17 -26.56 -10.75
CA LEU A 426 -23.93 -27.97 -11.01
C LEU A 426 -22.74 -28.44 -10.17
N VAL A 427 -22.94 -29.45 -9.33
CA VAL A 427 -21.89 -29.97 -8.45
C VAL A 427 -21.52 -31.40 -8.83
N TYR A 428 -20.24 -31.60 -9.14
CA TYR A 428 -19.63 -32.86 -9.55
C TYR A 428 -18.78 -33.46 -8.42
N LEU A 429 -18.50 -34.76 -8.50
CA LEU A 429 -17.71 -35.44 -7.49
C LEU A 429 -16.22 -35.14 -7.64
N THR A 430 -15.72 -35.14 -8.87
CA THR A 430 -14.31 -34.91 -9.20
C THR A 430 -14.11 -33.62 -10.00
N ALA A 431 -12.89 -33.08 -10.01
CA ALA A 431 -12.56 -31.92 -10.83
C ALA A 431 -12.57 -32.26 -12.33
N GLU A 432 -12.20 -33.48 -12.71
CA GLU A 432 -12.18 -33.94 -14.11
C GLU A 432 -13.57 -33.87 -14.75
N GLU A 433 -14.58 -34.46 -14.10
CA GLU A 433 -15.98 -34.44 -14.56
C GLU A 433 -16.53 -33.01 -14.72
N LYS A 434 -16.18 -32.12 -13.77
CA LYS A 434 -16.56 -30.71 -13.82
C LYS A 434 -16.03 -30.05 -15.08
N PHE A 435 -14.75 -30.25 -15.42
CA PHE A 435 -14.14 -29.62 -16.60
C PHE A 435 -14.64 -30.23 -17.92
N GLU A 436 -14.89 -31.54 -17.97
CA GLU A 436 -15.57 -32.19 -19.10
C GLU A 436 -16.93 -31.52 -19.36
N ALA A 437 -17.74 -31.35 -18.32
CA ALA A 437 -19.06 -30.72 -18.43
C ALA A 437 -19.00 -29.24 -18.84
N ILE A 438 -18.00 -28.48 -18.37
CA ILE A 438 -17.79 -27.10 -18.82
C ILE A 438 -17.51 -27.07 -20.33
N ILE A 439 -16.69 -27.98 -20.84
CA ILE A 439 -16.34 -28.02 -22.27
C ILE A 439 -17.57 -28.36 -23.12
N ASP A 440 -18.40 -29.30 -22.67
CA ASP A 440 -19.62 -29.69 -23.38
C ASP A 440 -20.66 -28.56 -23.40
N ASP A 441 -20.81 -27.83 -22.29
CA ASP A 441 -21.69 -26.65 -22.21
C ASP A 441 -21.17 -25.52 -23.12
N VAL A 442 -19.86 -25.24 -23.12
CA VAL A 442 -19.24 -24.26 -24.04
C VAL A 442 -19.46 -24.66 -25.50
N LYS A 443 -19.31 -25.93 -25.87
CA LYS A 443 -19.58 -26.40 -27.25
C LYS A 443 -21.03 -26.18 -27.63
N ALA A 444 -21.97 -26.62 -26.80
CA ALA A 444 -23.40 -26.50 -27.08
C ALA A 444 -23.82 -25.03 -27.28
N GLU A 445 -23.36 -24.13 -26.42
CA GLU A 445 -23.73 -22.71 -26.48
C GLU A 445 -23.07 -22.00 -27.67
N THR A 446 -21.83 -22.37 -28.02
CA THR A 446 -21.14 -21.77 -29.18
C THR A 446 -21.64 -22.31 -30.53
N GLU A 447 -22.04 -23.57 -30.61
CA GLU A 447 -22.73 -24.13 -31.79
C GLU A 447 -24.08 -23.44 -32.04
N ALA A 448 -24.76 -23.01 -30.97
CA ALA A 448 -25.95 -22.16 -31.04
C ALA A 448 -25.64 -20.68 -31.39
N GLY A 449 -24.36 -20.32 -31.62
CA GLY A 449 -23.93 -18.99 -31.99
C GLY A 449 -23.75 -18.01 -30.82
N ARG A 450 -23.89 -18.46 -29.57
CA ARG A 450 -23.78 -17.57 -28.39
C ARG A 450 -22.32 -17.30 -28.02
N PRO A 451 -22.00 -16.07 -27.57
CA PRO A 451 -20.74 -15.80 -26.91
C PRO A 451 -20.71 -16.41 -25.50
N VAL A 452 -19.55 -16.95 -25.10
CA VAL A 452 -19.33 -17.58 -23.80
C VAL A 452 -18.12 -16.97 -23.09
N LEU A 453 -18.32 -16.56 -21.83
CA LEU A 453 -17.28 -16.13 -20.91
C LEU A 453 -17.10 -17.16 -19.80
N VAL A 454 -15.91 -17.73 -19.66
CA VAL A 454 -15.58 -18.67 -18.58
C VAL A 454 -14.67 -17.99 -17.56
N GLY A 455 -15.16 -17.81 -16.33
CA GLY A 455 -14.40 -17.29 -15.20
C GLY A 455 -13.78 -18.41 -14.36
N THR A 456 -12.49 -18.32 -14.09
CA THR A 456 -11.73 -19.21 -13.20
C THR A 456 -11.21 -18.43 -11.99
N ALA A 457 -10.80 -19.06 -10.89
CA ALA A 457 -10.22 -18.33 -9.75
C ALA A 457 -8.70 -18.17 -9.84
N SER A 458 -8.00 -19.03 -10.59
CA SER A 458 -6.54 -19.04 -10.66
C SER A 458 -5.99 -19.16 -12.09
N ILE A 459 -4.76 -18.66 -12.30
CA ILE A 459 -4.07 -18.73 -13.60
C ILE A 459 -3.82 -20.20 -13.98
N GLU A 460 -3.49 -21.04 -13.00
CA GLU A 460 -3.27 -22.47 -13.20
C GLU A 460 -4.53 -23.16 -13.75
N THR A 461 -5.69 -22.87 -13.15
CA THR A 461 -6.98 -23.38 -13.62
C THR A 461 -7.33 -22.88 -15.02
N SER A 462 -7.02 -21.61 -15.33
CA SER A 462 -7.18 -21.06 -16.69
C SER A 462 -6.31 -21.76 -17.71
N GLU A 463 -5.04 -22.00 -17.41
CA GLU A 463 -4.11 -22.69 -18.30
C GLU A 463 -4.49 -24.16 -18.50
N TYR A 464 -4.94 -24.82 -17.44
CA TYR A 464 -5.45 -26.19 -17.50
C TYR A 464 -6.70 -26.28 -18.40
N LEU A 465 -7.69 -25.41 -18.18
CA LEU A 465 -8.91 -25.36 -19.00
C LEU A 465 -8.59 -24.98 -20.46
N ALA A 466 -7.67 -24.06 -20.69
CA ALA A 466 -7.19 -23.72 -22.03
C ALA A 466 -6.56 -24.94 -22.73
N GLY A 467 -5.79 -25.75 -22.00
CA GLY A 467 -5.24 -27.01 -22.50
C GLY A 467 -6.34 -27.96 -22.98
N LEU A 468 -7.39 -28.15 -22.17
CA LEU A 468 -8.52 -29.02 -22.51
C LEU A 468 -9.36 -28.46 -23.68
N MET A 469 -9.64 -27.16 -23.70
CA MET A 469 -10.36 -26.52 -24.81
C MET A 469 -9.59 -26.65 -26.14
N LYS A 470 -8.25 -26.57 -26.09
CA LYS A 470 -7.40 -26.79 -27.27
C LYS A 470 -7.45 -28.22 -27.76
N GLN A 471 -7.45 -29.20 -26.85
CA GLN A 471 -7.65 -30.62 -27.20
C GLN A 471 -9.03 -30.87 -27.81
N ALA A 472 -10.04 -30.14 -27.35
CA ALA A 472 -11.40 -30.18 -27.88
C ALA A 472 -11.58 -29.42 -29.23
N GLY A 473 -10.53 -28.79 -29.76
CA GLY A 473 -10.56 -28.09 -31.04
C GLY A 473 -11.24 -26.71 -31.02
N LEU A 474 -11.48 -26.14 -29.83
CA LEU A 474 -12.14 -24.85 -29.66
C LEU A 474 -11.18 -23.67 -29.90
N ARG A 475 -11.68 -22.58 -30.47
CA ARG A 475 -10.95 -21.31 -30.61
C ARG A 475 -11.39 -20.35 -29.50
N PHE A 476 -10.46 -19.95 -28.66
CA PHE A 476 -10.73 -19.12 -27.48
C PHE A 476 -9.60 -18.13 -27.22
N ASN A 477 -9.89 -17.11 -26.41
CA ASN A 477 -8.90 -16.19 -25.86
C ASN A 477 -8.75 -16.41 -24.35
N VAL A 478 -7.56 -16.13 -23.80
CA VAL A 478 -7.28 -16.26 -22.37
C VAL A 478 -6.80 -14.93 -21.81
N LEU A 479 -7.33 -14.54 -20.65
CA LEU A 479 -7.00 -13.31 -19.95
C LEU A 479 -6.45 -13.65 -18.56
N ASN A 480 -5.22 -13.24 -18.30
CA ASN A 480 -4.46 -13.64 -17.10
C ASN A 480 -4.10 -12.44 -16.21
N ALA A 481 -4.73 -11.28 -16.40
CA ALA A 481 -4.47 -10.03 -15.68
C ALA A 481 -3.01 -9.54 -15.77
N LYS A 482 -2.28 -9.89 -16.84
CA LYS A 482 -0.87 -9.50 -17.05
C LYS A 482 -0.72 -8.29 -17.96
N GLN A 483 -1.58 -8.15 -18.97
CA GLN A 483 -1.51 -7.07 -19.94
C GLN A 483 -2.88 -6.41 -20.10
N HIS A 484 -3.15 -5.39 -19.26
CA HIS A 484 -4.49 -4.80 -19.18
C HIS A 484 -5.02 -4.22 -20.50
N GLN A 485 -4.15 -3.61 -21.33
CA GLN A 485 -4.56 -3.02 -22.60
C GLN A 485 -5.01 -4.08 -23.63
N SER A 486 -4.19 -5.11 -23.86
CA SER A 486 -4.55 -6.18 -24.81
C SER A 486 -5.74 -6.99 -24.31
N GLU A 487 -5.85 -7.20 -23.01
CA GLU A 487 -7.00 -7.86 -22.39
C GLU A 487 -8.30 -7.07 -22.58
N ALA A 488 -8.26 -5.73 -22.45
CA ALA A 488 -9.41 -4.87 -22.70
C ALA A 488 -9.87 -4.96 -24.16
N GLU A 489 -8.95 -5.00 -25.12
CA GLU A 489 -9.30 -5.17 -26.53
C GLU A 489 -9.98 -6.51 -26.82
N ILE A 490 -9.50 -7.60 -26.20
CA ILE A 490 -10.11 -8.92 -26.33
C ILE A 490 -11.52 -8.92 -25.72
N ILE A 491 -11.68 -8.37 -24.52
CA ILE A 491 -12.97 -8.31 -23.81
C ILE A 491 -14.00 -7.49 -24.56
N ALA A 492 -13.60 -6.36 -25.15
CA ALA A 492 -14.50 -5.53 -25.96
C ALA A 492 -15.09 -6.30 -27.16
N GLN A 493 -14.41 -7.35 -27.62
CA GLN A 493 -14.85 -8.21 -28.72
C GLN A 493 -15.41 -9.56 -28.27
N ALA A 494 -15.45 -9.84 -26.96
CA ALA A 494 -15.92 -11.11 -26.41
C ALA A 494 -17.42 -11.37 -26.63
N GLY A 495 -18.20 -10.33 -26.94
CA GLY A 495 -19.64 -10.45 -27.23
C GLY A 495 -19.99 -10.84 -28.66
N ARG A 496 -19.01 -11.15 -29.52
CA ARG A 496 -19.26 -11.59 -30.91
C ARG A 496 -19.87 -12.99 -30.96
N PRO A 497 -20.70 -13.31 -31.98
CA PRO A 497 -21.26 -14.65 -32.15
C PRO A 497 -20.19 -15.75 -32.08
N GLY A 498 -20.44 -16.78 -31.25
CA GLY A 498 -19.54 -17.93 -31.07
C GLY A 498 -18.18 -17.63 -30.42
N ALA A 499 -17.94 -16.42 -29.90
CA ALA A 499 -16.69 -16.08 -29.24
C ALA A 499 -16.56 -16.77 -27.87
N ILE A 500 -15.39 -17.37 -27.60
CA ILE A 500 -15.06 -17.98 -26.31
C ILE A 500 -13.95 -17.17 -25.64
N THR A 501 -14.17 -16.76 -24.39
CA THR A 501 -13.16 -16.04 -23.60
C THR A 501 -13.02 -16.67 -22.23
N ILE A 502 -11.80 -17.02 -21.84
CA ILE A 502 -11.44 -17.45 -20.49
C ILE A 502 -10.87 -16.25 -19.74
N ALA A 503 -11.43 -15.91 -18.58
CA ALA A 503 -10.98 -14.82 -17.73
C ALA A 503 -10.57 -15.35 -16.36
N THR A 504 -9.30 -15.11 -16.00
CA THR A 504 -8.82 -15.44 -14.66
C THR A 504 -9.26 -14.39 -13.66
N ASN A 505 -9.96 -14.84 -12.61
CA ASN A 505 -10.50 -14.03 -11.52
C ASN A 505 -11.35 -12.87 -12.06
N MET A 506 -10.79 -11.66 -12.08
CA MET A 506 -11.44 -10.45 -12.59
C MET A 506 -10.74 -9.84 -13.81
N ALA A 507 -9.95 -10.61 -14.56
CA ALA A 507 -9.32 -10.13 -15.79
C ALA A 507 -10.37 -9.53 -16.74
N GLY A 508 -10.04 -8.43 -17.41
CA GLY A 508 -11.04 -7.66 -18.18
C GLY A 508 -11.95 -6.75 -17.34
N ARG A 509 -11.56 -6.41 -16.10
CA ARG A 509 -12.27 -5.44 -15.27
C ARG A 509 -12.34 -4.06 -15.92
N GLY A 510 -13.45 -3.37 -15.69
CA GLY A 510 -13.69 -2.02 -16.17
C GLY A 510 -13.99 -1.91 -17.67
N THR A 511 -13.90 -3.00 -18.44
CA THR A 511 -14.26 -3.02 -19.86
C THR A 511 -15.59 -3.73 -20.07
N ASP A 512 -16.46 -3.11 -20.87
CA ASP A 512 -17.80 -3.61 -21.14
C ASP A 512 -17.81 -4.63 -22.28
N ILE A 513 -18.52 -5.74 -22.09
CA ILE A 513 -18.75 -6.74 -23.14
C ILE A 513 -19.99 -6.32 -23.91
N VAL A 514 -19.79 -5.75 -25.10
CA VAL A 514 -20.87 -5.34 -26.00
C VAL A 514 -21.28 -6.53 -26.85
N LEU A 515 -22.56 -6.92 -26.81
CA LEU A 515 -23.10 -7.99 -27.66
C LEU A 515 -22.95 -7.59 -29.13
N GLY A 516 -22.46 -8.50 -29.98
CA GLY A 516 -22.10 -8.23 -31.38
C GLY A 516 -20.67 -7.69 -31.59
N GLY A 517 -19.92 -7.43 -30.51
CA GLY A 517 -18.59 -6.80 -30.53
C GLY A 517 -18.65 -5.28 -30.37
N ASN A 518 -17.50 -4.62 -30.24
CA ASN A 518 -17.42 -3.17 -30.15
C ASN A 518 -17.01 -2.57 -31.51
N TRP A 519 -17.98 -1.97 -32.22
CA TRP A 519 -17.75 -1.34 -33.52
C TRP A 519 -16.94 -0.04 -33.45
N GLU A 520 -17.03 0.70 -32.34
CA GLU A 520 -16.25 1.93 -32.13
C GLU A 520 -14.75 1.59 -32.02
N ALA A 521 -14.43 0.49 -31.33
CA ALA A 521 -13.07 -0.03 -31.24
C ALA A 521 -12.55 -0.56 -32.59
N GLU A 522 -13.43 -1.09 -33.44
CA GLU A 522 -13.08 -1.47 -34.82
C GLU A 522 -12.81 -0.24 -35.69
N ALA A 523 -13.67 0.78 -35.59
CA ALA A 523 -13.52 2.05 -36.31
C ALA A 523 -12.26 2.82 -35.90
N ALA A 524 -11.91 2.81 -34.61
CA ALA A 524 -10.70 3.45 -34.09
C ALA A 524 -9.39 2.81 -34.59
N LYS A 525 -9.43 1.58 -35.10
CA LYS A 525 -8.26 0.91 -35.73
C LYS A 525 -8.08 1.30 -37.20
N LEU A 526 -9.06 1.97 -37.80
CA LEU A 526 -8.97 2.46 -39.17
C LEU A 526 -8.30 3.84 -39.19
N ASP A 527 -7.39 4.06 -40.14
CA ASP A 527 -6.78 5.38 -40.34
C ASP A 527 -7.78 6.32 -41.02
N ASN A 528 -8.29 7.30 -40.26
CA ASN A 528 -9.22 8.35 -40.70
C ASN A 528 -10.44 7.80 -41.50
N PRO A 529 -11.30 6.97 -40.87
CA PRO A 529 -12.38 6.29 -41.57
C PRO A 529 -13.39 7.29 -42.13
N SER A 530 -13.79 7.09 -43.40
CA SER A 530 -14.88 7.85 -44.00
C SER A 530 -16.20 7.55 -43.29
N ALA A 531 -17.13 8.51 -43.30
CA ALA A 531 -18.46 8.34 -42.70
C ALA A 531 -19.20 7.10 -43.26
N ALA A 532 -18.96 6.75 -44.53
CA ALA A 532 -19.51 5.55 -45.14
C ALA A 532 -18.95 4.25 -44.55
N GLN A 533 -17.66 4.21 -44.20
CA GLN A 533 -17.05 3.03 -43.56
C GLN A 533 -17.56 2.82 -42.13
N ILE A 534 -17.74 3.92 -41.39
CA ILE A 534 -18.31 3.86 -40.04
C ILE A 534 -19.74 3.30 -40.09
N GLU A 535 -20.55 3.77 -41.05
CA GLU A 535 -21.93 3.29 -41.19
C GLU A 535 -21.97 1.80 -41.59
N THR A 536 -21.07 1.34 -42.47
CA THR A 536 -20.96 -0.09 -42.80
C THR A 536 -20.63 -0.94 -41.57
N LEU A 537 -19.63 -0.54 -40.76
CA LEU A 537 -19.27 -1.25 -39.53
C LEU A 537 -20.44 -1.30 -38.54
N ARG A 538 -21.21 -0.20 -38.45
CA ARG A 538 -22.38 -0.12 -37.58
C ARG A 538 -23.50 -1.06 -38.03
N GLU A 539 -23.75 -1.16 -39.33
CA GLU A 539 -24.76 -2.08 -39.88
C GLU A 539 -24.33 -3.54 -39.70
N GLU A 540 -23.06 -3.87 -39.97
CA GLU A 540 -22.51 -5.20 -39.70
C GLU A 540 -22.63 -5.57 -38.22
N TRP A 541 -22.32 -4.63 -37.33
CA TRP A 541 -22.50 -4.80 -35.90
C TRP A 541 -23.97 -5.04 -35.54
N ARG A 542 -24.92 -4.30 -36.12
CA ARG A 542 -26.36 -4.46 -35.84
C ARG A 542 -26.83 -5.87 -36.15
N VAL A 543 -26.42 -6.42 -37.31
CA VAL A 543 -26.72 -7.81 -37.71
C VAL A 543 -26.13 -8.81 -36.71
N ARG A 544 -24.86 -8.63 -36.30
CA ARG A 544 -24.22 -9.48 -35.29
C ARG A 544 -24.92 -9.38 -33.93
N HIS A 545 -25.30 -8.17 -33.53
CA HIS A 545 -25.94 -7.88 -32.26
C HIS A 545 -27.30 -8.56 -32.17
N GLU A 546 -28.15 -8.41 -33.18
CA GLU A 546 -29.46 -9.08 -33.25
C GLU A 546 -29.33 -10.61 -33.19
N ALA A 547 -28.38 -11.20 -33.93
CA ALA A 547 -28.12 -12.63 -33.88
C ALA A 547 -27.74 -13.12 -32.47
N VAL A 548 -26.92 -12.36 -31.73
CA VAL A 548 -26.55 -12.70 -30.35
C VAL A 548 -27.73 -12.57 -29.40
N LEU A 549 -28.58 -11.55 -29.55
CA LEU A 549 -29.79 -11.39 -28.74
C LEU A 549 -30.76 -12.56 -28.94
N GLU A 550 -31.00 -12.96 -30.19
CA GLU A 550 -31.87 -14.10 -30.54
C GLU A 550 -31.32 -15.42 -30.03
N ALA A 551 -29.99 -15.61 -30.07
CA ALA A 551 -29.33 -16.78 -29.52
C ALA A 551 -29.41 -16.86 -27.98
N GLY A 552 -29.87 -15.80 -27.30
CA GLY A 552 -30.05 -15.78 -25.85
C GLY A 552 -29.00 -14.96 -25.08
N GLY A 553 -28.21 -14.16 -25.80
CA GLY A 553 -27.19 -13.26 -25.24
C GLY A 553 -25.98 -13.99 -24.66
N LEU A 554 -25.15 -13.23 -23.93
CA LEU A 554 -23.92 -13.74 -23.32
C LEU A 554 -24.22 -14.86 -22.29
N HIS A 555 -23.52 -15.98 -22.44
CA HIS A 555 -23.48 -17.04 -21.44
C HIS A 555 -22.23 -16.88 -20.56
N VAL A 556 -22.40 -16.87 -19.24
CA VAL A 556 -21.29 -16.76 -18.29
C VAL A 556 -21.19 -18.02 -17.44
N ILE A 557 -20.02 -18.64 -17.45
CA ILE A 557 -19.70 -19.85 -16.71
C ILE A 557 -18.70 -19.50 -15.61
N GLY A 558 -18.97 -19.89 -14.37
CA GLY A 558 -17.98 -19.93 -13.30
C GLY A 558 -17.46 -21.36 -13.12
N SER A 559 -16.15 -21.58 -13.24
CA SER A 559 -15.53 -22.91 -13.07
C SER A 559 -15.32 -23.33 -11.61
N GLU A 560 -15.57 -22.41 -10.68
CA GLU A 560 -15.53 -22.57 -9.24
C GLU A 560 -16.21 -21.36 -8.57
N ARG A 561 -16.43 -21.45 -7.26
CA ARG A 561 -16.87 -20.31 -6.44
C ARG A 561 -15.68 -19.57 -5.87
N HIS A 562 -15.74 -18.24 -5.89
CA HIS A 562 -14.76 -17.42 -5.19
C HIS A 562 -15.00 -17.46 -3.68
N GLU A 563 -14.02 -16.98 -2.92
CA GLU A 563 -14.12 -16.84 -1.46
C GLU A 563 -15.28 -15.93 -1.03
N SER A 564 -15.63 -14.95 -1.89
CA SER A 564 -16.73 -14.04 -1.67
C SER A 564 -17.82 -14.17 -2.74
N ARG A 565 -19.07 -14.13 -2.29
CA ARG A 565 -20.26 -14.10 -3.16
C ARG A 565 -20.28 -12.86 -4.06
N ARG A 566 -19.63 -11.78 -3.62
CA ARG A 566 -19.54 -10.52 -4.35
C ARG A 566 -18.83 -10.70 -5.68
N ILE A 567 -17.67 -11.36 -5.68
CA ILE A 567 -16.85 -11.61 -6.88
C ILE A 567 -17.62 -12.50 -7.87
N ASP A 568 -18.32 -13.53 -7.36
CA ASP A 568 -19.21 -14.35 -8.19
C ASP A 568 -20.31 -13.50 -8.85
N ASN A 569 -20.92 -12.58 -8.11
CA ASN A 569 -21.97 -11.71 -8.63
C ASN A 569 -21.44 -10.71 -9.66
N GLN A 570 -20.20 -10.26 -9.53
CA GLN A 570 -19.53 -9.43 -10.54
C GLN A 570 -19.30 -10.22 -11.84
N LEU A 571 -18.89 -11.49 -11.75
CA LEU A 571 -18.80 -12.39 -12.90
C LEU A 571 -20.17 -12.55 -13.56
N ARG A 572 -21.22 -12.86 -12.79
CA ARG A 572 -22.60 -12.92 -13.30
C ARG A 572 -23.04 -11.62 -13.98
N GLY A 573 -22.67 -10.48 -13.39
CA GLY A 573 -22.94 -9.12 -13.89
C GLY A 573 -22.31 -8.79 -15.24
N ARG A 574 -21.50 -9.68 -15.81
CA ARG A 574 -21.01 -9.56 -17.18
C ARG A 574 -22.11 -9.81 -18.21
N ALA A 575 -23.13 -10.63 -17.88
CA ALA A 575 -24.28 -10.89 -18.74
C ALA A 575 -25.52 -10.07 -18.33
N GLY A 576 -26.43 -9.87 -19.28
CA GLY A 576 -27.74 -9.26 -19.09
C GLY A 576 -27.73 -7.76 -18.73
N ARG A 577 -26.81 -7.01 -19.34
CA ARG A 577 -26.66 -5.57 -19.08
C ARG A 577 -27.71 -4.76 -19.84
N GLN A 578 -28.14 -3.61 -19.30
CA GLN A 578 -29.20 -2.79 -19.91
C GLN A 578 -30.47 -3.57 -20.34
N GLY A 579 -30.81 -4.64 -19.60
CA GLY A 579 -31.96 -5.48 -19.90
C GLY A 579 -31.76 -6.46 -21.07
N ASP A 580 -30.53 -6.68 -21.51
CA ASP A 580 -30.21 -7.69 -22.51
C ASP A 580 -30.52 -9.12 -22.00
N PRO A 581 -30.84 -10.06 -22.90
CA PRO A 581 -30.86 -11.47 -22.57
C PRO A 581 -29.45 -11.95 -22.17
N GLY A 582 -29.42 -13.01 -21.37
CA GLY A 582 -28.18 -13.64 -20.95
C GLY A 582 -28.46 -14.72 -19.92
N SER A 583 -27.48 -15.59 -19.70
CA SER A 583 -27.56 -16.61 -18.66
C SER A 583 -26.24 -16.80 -17.93
N THR A 584 -26.33 -17.25 -16.68
CA THR A 584 -25.15 -17.55 -15.86
C THR A 584 -25.29 -18.92 -15.22
N ARG A 585 -24.18 -19.65 -15.08
CA ARG A 585 -24.13 -20.96 -14.42
C ARG A 585 -22.77 -21.17 -13.76
N PHE A 586 -22.75 -21.84 -12.61
CA PHE A 586 -21.50 -22.24 -11.93
C PHE A 586 -21.38 -23.76 -11.94
N PHE A 587 -20.17 -24.24 -12.21
CA PHE A 587 -19.78 -25.64 -12.20
C PHE A 587 -18.79 -25.83 -11.05
N LEU A 588 -19.11 -26.71 -10.12
CA LEU A 588 -18.35 -26.92 -8.89
C LEU A 588 -17.96 -28.38 -8.75
N SER A 589 -16.87 -28.61 -8.01
CA SER A 589 -16.42 -29.94 -7.61
C SER A 589 -16.29 -30.03 -6.10
N MET A 590 -16.45 -31.24 -5.56
CA MET A 590 -16.13 -31.52 -4.15
C MET A 590 -14.64 -31.38 -3.83
N GLU A 591 -13.78 -31.40 -4.86
CA GLU A 591 -12.33 -31.23 -4.77
C GLU A 591 -11.90 -29.75 -4.81
N ASP A 592 -12.82 -28.82 -5.13
CA ASP A 592 -12.52 -27.40 -5.20
C ASP A 592 -12.12 -26.85 -3.81
N SER A 593 -11.22 -25.85 -3.80
CA SER A 593 -10.65 -25.27 -2.57
C SER A 593 -11.69 -24.87 -1.52
N LEU A 594 -12.78 -24.23 -1.95
CA LEU A 594 -13.86 -23.81 -1.06
C LEU A 594 -14.56 -25.01 -0.41
N MET A 595 -14.82 -26.07 -1.19
CA MET A 595 -15.49 -27.28 -0.73
C MET A 595 -14.59 -28.14 0.15
N ARG A 596 -13.29 -28.18 -0.13
CA ARG A 596 -12.30 -28.88 0.69
C ARG A 596 -12.11 -28.22 2.06
N LEU A 597 -12.07 -26.89 2.11
CA LEU A 597 -11.80 -26.15 3.35
C LEU A 597 -13.06 -26.00 4.24
N PHE A 598 -14.25 -25.95 3.65
CA PHE A 598 -15.49 -25.59 4.36
C PHE A 598 -16.69 -26.50 4.09
N GLY A 599 -16.56 -27.46 3.19
CA GLY A 599 -17.56 -28.51 3.01
C GLY A 599 -17.57 -29.44 4.21
N SER A 600 -18.70 -29.56 4.90
CA SER A 600 -18.80 -30.49 6.04
C SER A 600 -18.55 -31.95 5.58
N ASP A 601 -17.80 -32.73 6.35
CA ASP A 601 -17.57 -34.18 6.12
C ASP A 601 -18.87 -34.98 5.94
N ARG A 602 -19.97 -34.44 6.46
CA ARG A 602 -21.32 -34.99 6.33
C ARG A 602 -21.87 -34.88 4.91
N VAL A 603 -21.61 -33.76 4.21
CA VAL A 603 -22.06 -33.54 2.82
C VAL A 603 -21.28 -34.44 1.87
N GLN A 604 -19.96 -34.55 2.04
CA GLN A 604 -19.13 -35.48 1.27
C GLN A 604 -19.58 -36.94 1.45
N ARG A 605 -19.86 -37.37 2.69
CA ARG A 605 -20.36 -38.72 2.98
C ARG A 605 -21.76 -38.98 2.40
N MET A 606 -22.66 -38.00 2.48
CA MET A 606 -24.00 -38.10 1.92
C MET A 606 -23.96 -38.24 0.39
N MET A 607 -23.09 -37.49 -0.29
CA MET A 607 -22.94 -37.54 -1.74
C MET A 607 -22.33 -38.86 -2.23
N LYS A 608 -21.33 -39.39 -1.53
CA LYS A 608 -20.81 -40.74 -1.81
C LYS A 608 -21.87 -41.83 -1.59
N ALA A 609 -22.76 -41.65 -0.61
CA ALA A 609 -23.86 -42.58 -0.34
C ALA A 609 -25.03 -42.48 -1.33
N LEU A 610 -25.16 -41.35 -2.04
CA LEU A 610 -26.17 -41.13 -3.10
C LEU A 610 -25.86 -41.90 -4.39
N GLY A 611 -24.62 -42.39 -4.56
CA GLY A 611 -24.26 -43.27 -5.67
C GLY A 611 -24.27 -42.59 -7.05
N LEU A 612 -23.87 -41.31 -7.12
CA LEU A 612 -23.73 -40.59 -8.40
C LEU A 612 -22.78 -41.31 -9.35
N GLU A 613 -23.23 -41.53 -10.58
CA GLU A 613 -22.41 -42.09 -11.65
C GLU A 613 -21.53 -41.02 -12.32
N ARG A 614 -20.46 -41.43 -13.01
CA ARG A 614 -19.55 -40.49 -13.70
C ARG A 614 -20.35 -39.63 -14.69
N GLY A 615 -20.22 -38.31 -14.59
CA GLY A 615 -20.90 -37.35 -15.45
C GLY A 615 -22.27 -36.88 -14.94
N GLU A 616 -22.78 -37.45 -13.85
CA GLU A 616 -24.00 -36.95 -13.21
C GLU A 616 -23.68 -35.76 -12.27
N ALA A 617 -24.42 -34.66 -12.45
CA ALA A 617 -24.30 -33.47 -11.61
C ALA A 617 -25.48 -33.39 -10.63
N ILE A 618 -25.22 -32.91 -9.41
CA ILE A 618 -26.31 -32.54 -8.51
C ILE A 618 -26.74 -31.11 -8.82
N GLU A 619 -27.95 -30.96 -9.36
CA GLU A 619 -28.62 -29.66 -9.51
C GLU A 619 -29.75 -29.52 -8.48
N HIS A 620 -29.45 -28.95 -7.31
CA HIS A 620 -30.48 -28.74 -6.29
C HIS A 620 -30.23 -27.50 -5.42
N LYS A 621 -31.30 -26.73 -5.15
CA LYS A 621 -31.25 -25.50 -4.33
C LYS A 621 -30.60 -25.69 -2.96
N MET A 622 -30.75 -26.88 -2.36
CA MET A 622 -30.13 -27.20 -1.07
C MET A 622 -28.59 -27.15 -1.12
N VAL A 623 -28.00 -27.62 -2.23
CA VAL A 623 -26.54 -27.66 -2.41
C VAL A 623 -26.03 -26.25 -2.64
N THR A 624 -26.66 -25.48 -3.54
CA THR A 624 -26.37 -24.05 -3.73
C THR A 624 -26.40 -23.28 -2.40
N ASN A 625 -27.43 -23.50 -1.57
CA ASN A 625 -27.53 -22.86 -0.26
C ASN A 625 -26.43 -23.30 0.73
N ALA A 626 -25.94 -24.54 0.64
CA ALA A 626 -24.84 -25.02 1.47
C ALA A 626 -23.51 -24.36 1.09
N VAL A 627 -23.26 -24.21 -0.22
CA VAL A 627 -22.11 -23.49 -0.77
C VAL A 627 -22.15 -22.02 -0.37
N GLU A 628 -23.31 -21.36 -0.46
CA GLU A 628 -23.47 -19.96 0.00
C GLU A 628 -23.15 -19.79 1.49
N ARG A 629 -23.49 -20.79 2.34
CA ARG A 629 -23.13 -20.75 3.77
C ARG A 629 -21.63 -20.91 3.99
N ALA A 630 -20.97 -21.75 3.20
CA ALA A 630 -19.52 -21.90 3.23
C ALA A 630 -18.83 -20.58 2.87
N GLN A 631 -19.22 -19.93 1.76
CA GLN A 631 -18.71 -18.60 1.38
C GLN A 631 -18.91 -17.58 2.49
N LYS A 632 -20.10 -17.50 3.09
CA LYS A 632 -20.37 -16.56 4.19
C LYS A 632 -19.43 -16.76 5.39
N LYS A 633 -19.05 -18.01 5.69
CA LYS A 633 -18.09 -18.32 6.76
C LYS A 633 -16.68 -17.83 6.40
N VAL A 634 -16.26 -17.96 5.14
CA VAL A 634 -14.99 -17.42 4.64
C VAL A 634 -14.99 -15.89 4.70
N GLU A 635 -16.07 -15.26 4.24
CA GLU A 635 -16.24 -13.80 4.30
C GLU A 635 -16.16 -13.27 5.73
N SER A 636 -16.84 -13.92 6.68
CA SER A 636 -16.77 -13.52 8.10
C SER A 636 -15.35 -13.67 8.67
N ARG A 637 -14.64 -14.75 8.34
CA ARG A 637 -13.23 -14.92 8.72
C ARG A 637 -12.33 -13.82 8.13
N ASN A 638 -12.51 -13.50 6.86
CA ASN A 638 -11.74 -12.45 6.18
C ASN A 638 -12.05 -11.06 6.77
N PHE A 639 -13.31 -10.80 7.12
CA PHE A 639 -13.73 -9.61 7.84
C PHE A 639 -13.03 -9.50 9.20
N ASP A 640 -12.99 -10.58 10.00
CA ASP A 640 -12.34 -10.58 11.30
C ASP A 640 -10.83 -10.27 11.19
N ILE A 641 -10.14 -10.83 10.18
CA ILE A 641 -8.72 -10.54 9.91
C ILE A 641 -8.52 -9.05 9.59
N ARG A 642 -9.33 -8.49 8.68
CA ARG A 642 -9.24 -7.06 8.32
C ARG A 642 -9.55 -6.15 9.50
N LYS A 643 -10.58 -6.50 10.28
CA LYS A 643 -10.97 -5.76 11.47
C LYS A 643 -9.83 -5.76 12.50
N GLN A 644 -9.21 -6.90 12.75
CA GLN A 644 -8.07 -6.99 13.66
C GLN A 644 -6.91 -6.11 13.15
N LEU A 645 -6.57 -6.19 11.86
CA LEU A 645 -5.50 -5.37 11.26
C LEU A 645 -5.78 -3.87 11.41
N LEU A 646 -7.02 -3.44 11.14
CA LEU A 646 -7.45 -2.05 11.31
C LEU A 646 -7.36 -1.60 12.77
N GLU A 647 -7.79 -2.43 13.72
CA GLU A 647 -7.78 -2.08 15.14
C GLU A 647 -6.36 -1.85 15.70
N TYR A 648 -5.36 -2.58 15.20
CA TYR A 648 -3.96 -2.32 15.53
C TYR A 648 -3.44 -1.06 14.84
N ASP A 649 -3.76 -0.87 13.55
CA ASP A 649 -3.34 0.33 12.83
C ASP A 649 -4.03 1.61 13.34
N ASP A 650 -5.24 1.55 13.89
CA ASP A 650 -5.92 2.71 14.48
C ASP A 650 -5.09 3.34 15.60
N VAL A 651 -4.46 2.51 16.46
CA VAL A 651 -3.57 3.00 17.53
C VAL A 651 -2.32 3.67 16.94
N ALA A 652 -1.69 3.05 15.94
CA ALA A 652 -0.53 3.62 15.26
C ALA A 652 -0.91 4.89 14.46
N ASN A 653 -2.12 4.95 13.92
CA ASN A 653 -2.62 6.06 13.12
C ASN A 653 -2.89 7.29 13.98
N ASP A 654 -3.44 7.14 15.18
CA ASP A 654 -3.62 8.25 16.13
C ASP A 654 -2.26 8.90 16.46
N GLN A 655 -1.23 8.09 16.71
CA GLN A 655 0.14 8.56 16.96
C GLN A 655 0.73 9.23 15.70
N ARG A 656 0.57 8.59 14.54
CA ARG A 656 1.05 9.08 13.24
C ARG A 656 0.47 10.44 12.90
N ARG A 657 -0.83 10.66 13.14
CA ARG A 657 -1.49 11.95 12.89
C ARG A 657 -0.83 13.07 13.68
N VAL A 658 -0.55 12.85 14.97
CA VAL A 658 0.13 13.83 15.83
C VAL A 658 1.53 14.14 15.30
N ILE A 659 2.32 13.11 14.97
CA ILE A 659 3.69 13.29 14.46
C ILE A 659 3.69 13.99 13.09
N TYR A 660 2.79 13.62 12.19
CA TYR A 660 2.72 14.22 10.85
C TYR A 660 2.21 15.66 10.89
N GLU A 661 1.26 15.97 11.78
CA GLU A 661 0.80 17.34 12.03
C GLU A 661 1.95 18.22 12.54
N GLN A 662 2.64 17.79 13.61
CA GLN A 662 3.81 18.49 14.15
C GLN A 662 4.91 18.67 13.08
N ARG A 663 5.18 17.62 12.30
CA ARG A 663 6.15 17.68 11.21
C ARG A 663 5.77 18.72 10.17
N ASN A 664 4.50 18.78 9.79
CA ASN A 664 4.00 19.73 8.81
C ASN A 664 4.03 21.17 9.33
N GLU A 665 3.72 21.37 10.61
CA GLU A 665 3.86 22.67 11.29
C GLU A 665 5.31 23.15 11.28
N ILE A 666 6.27 22.28 11.66
CA ILE A 666 7.71 22.61 11.64
C ILE A 666 8.16 22.92 10.20
N LEU A 667 7.72 22.13 9.22
CA LEU A 667 8.08 22.30 7.82
C LEU A 667 7.54 23.61 7.23
N ALA A 668 6.35 24.04 7.65
CA ALA A 668 5.70 25.27 7.20
C ALA A 668 6.15 26.52 7.97
N ALA A 669 6.62 26.38 9.21
CA ALA A 669 7.07 27.50 10.02
C ALA A 669 8.32 28.17 9.44
N GLU A 670 8.32 29.51 9.39
CA GLU A 670 9.50 30.32 9.07
C GLU A 670 10.45 30.42 10.27
N ASP A 671 9.91 30.45 11.49
CA ASP A 671 10.64 30.51 12.76
C ASP A 671 10.08 29.46 13.74
N VAL A 672 10.97 28.65 14.33
CA VAL A 672 10.64 27.58 15.30
C VAL A 672 11.27 27.83 16.68
N SER A 673 11.82 29.01 16.91
CA SER A 673 12.66 29.29 18.07
C SER A 673 11.92 29.38 19.39
N GLU A 674 10.69 29.87 19.38
CA GLU A 674 9.83 29.83 20.56
C GLU A 674 9.56 28.38 20.96
N ASN A 675 9.35 27.49 19.99
CA ASN A 675 9.17 26.06 20.25
C ASN A 675 10.43 25.45 20.83
N VAL A 676 11.61 25.75 20.25
CA VAL A 676 12.91 25.25 20.76
C VAL A 676 13.18 25.76 22.17
N LEU A 677 12.93 27.05 22.44
CA LEU A 677 13.12 27.64 23.75
C LEU A 677 12.18 27.00 24.79
N GLY A 678 10.91 26.82 24.45
CA GLY A 678 9.93 26.14 25.31
C GLY A 678 10.31 24.69 25.60
N ILE A 679 10.72 23.93 24.59
CA ILE A 679 11.20 22.54 24.74
C ILE A 679 12.42 22.49 25.67
N ARG A 680 13.36 23.41 25.50
CA ARG A 680 14.59 23.47 26.31
C ARG A 680 14.32 23.81 27.77
N ASP A 681 13.43 24.76 28.01
CA ASP A 681 13.01 25.12 29.36
C ASP A 681 12.28 23.93 30.03
N GLU A 682 11.35 23.27 29.33
CA GLU A 682 10.63 22.10 29.86
C GLU A 682 11.58 20.94 30.20
N VAL A 683 12.55 20.64 29.32
CA VAL A 683 13.53 19.57 29.54
C VAL A 683 14.45 19.89 30.72
N LEU A 684 14.86 21.15 30.86
CA LEU A 684 15.65 21.58 32.01
C LEU A 684 14.85 21.46 33.32
N ASP A 685 13.57 21.85 33.32
CA ASP A 685 12.71 21.75 34.49
C ASP A 685 12.49 20.31 34.95
N LEU A 686 12.32 19.37 34.00
CA LEU A 686 12.24 17.94 34.28
C LEU A 686 13.55 17.41 34.84
N ALA A 687 14.68 17.75 34.21
CA ALA A 687 16.00 17.35 34.68
C ALA A 687 16.29 17.86 36.10
N ILE A 688 15.93 19.12 36.42
CA ILE A 688 16.04 19.64 37.80
C ILE A 688 15.15 18.83 38.74
N SER A 689 13.91 18.52 38.35
CA SER A 689 12.95 17.81 39.19
C SER A 689 13.37 16.38 39.54
N ASP A 690 14.15 15.72 38.67
CA ASP A 690 14.64 14.36 38.90
C ASP A 690 15.68 14.30 40.04
N PHE A 691 16.47 15.37 40.22
CA PHE A 691 17.49 15.46 41.29
C PHE A 691 17.05 16.34 42.48
N VAL A 692 16.14 17.28 42.24
CA VAL A 692 15.59 18.23 43.22
C VAL A 692 14.06 18.18 43.10
N PRO A 693 13.40 17.22 43.78
CA PRO A 693 11.97 17.03 43.64
C PRO A 693 11.18 18.28 44.08
N PRO A 694 10.08 18.64 43.40
CA PRO A 694 9.31 19.82 43.78
C PRO A 694 8.79 19.74 45.22
N GLN A 695 8.89 20.84 45.97
CA GLN A 695 8.42 20.93 47.37
C GLN A 695 9.14 19.97 48.33
N SER A 696 10.36 19.54 47.98
CA SER A 696 11.19 18.68 48.82
C SER A 696 12.04 19.45 49.83
N LEU A 697 12.54 18.74 50.84
CA LEU A 697 13.50 19.28 51.81
C LEU A 697 14.92 19.25 51.19
N PRO A 698 15.82 20.19 51.54
CA PRO A 698 17.20 20.22 51.02
C PRO A 698 17.99 18.91 51.21
N GLU A 699 17.64 18.12 52.22
CA GLU A 699 18.23 16.81 52.52
C GLU A 699 17.91 15.74 51.46
N GLN A 700 16.88 15.97 50.65
CA GLN A 700 16.44 15.07 49.58
C GLN A 700 17.06 15.45 48.21
N TRP A 701 17.85 16.52 48.16
CA TRP A 701 18.43 17.04 46.93
C TRP A 701 19.74 16.32 46.59
N ASP A 702 19.87 15.86 45.36
CA ASP A 702 21.14 15.37 44.82
C ASP A 702 21.81 16.44 43.94
N LEU A 703 22.41 17.44 44.61
CA LEU A 703 23.08 18.55 43.92
C LEU A 703 24.33 18.12 43.16
N ALA A 704 25.01 17.06 43.60
CA ALA A 704 26.19 16.53 42.92
C ALA A 704 25.79 15.82 41.62
N GLY A 705 24.75 14.98 41.66
CA GLY A 705 24.16 14.36 40.49
C GLY A 705 23.63 15.39 39.49
N LEU A 706 22.92 16.42 39.98
CA LEU A 706 22.44 17.52 39.15
C LEU A 706 23.59 18.25 38.44
N GLN A 707 24.66 18.60 39.16
CA GLN A 707 25.80 19.31 38.58
C GLN A 707 26.46 18.52 37.44
N GLU A 708 26.67 17.22 37.64
CA GLU A 708 27.27 16.36 36.62
C GLU A 708 26.32 16.15 35.42
N HIS A 709 25.02 16.01 35.68
CA HIS A 709 24.01 15.87 34.63
C HIS A 709 23.90 17.14 33.77
N LEU A 710 23.87 18.32 34.38
CA LEU A 710 23.88 19.61 33.68
C LEU A 710 25.12 19.78 32.79
N LYS A 711 26.27 19.34 33.26
CA LYS A 711 27.52 19.38 32.48
C LYS A 711 27.50 18.41 31.30
N THR A 712 26.97 17.20 31.48
CA THR A 712 27.00 16.14 30.47
C THR A 712 25.91 16.28 29.41
N GLU A 713 24.67 16.60 29.79
CA GLU A 713 23.52 16.65 28.88
C GLU A 713 23.24 18.06 28.34
N PHE A 714 23.54 19.10 29.11
CA PHE A 714 23.27 20.49 28.75
C PHE A 714 24.53 21.32 28.46
N HIS A 715 25.73 20.73 28.60
CA HIS A 715 27.00 21.45 28.49
C HIS A 715 27.04 22.72 29.37
N LEU A 716 26.40 22.65 30.56
CA LEU A 716 26.22 23.76 31.47
C LEU A 716 27.12 23.57 32.70
N ASP A 717 28.18 24.38 32.80
CA ASP A 717 29.07 24.39 33.96
C ASP A 717 28.50 25.29 35.06
N ALA A 718 27.47 24.79 35.75
CA ALA A 718 26.80 25.50 36.84
C ALA A 718 27.32 24.99 38.20
N PRO A 719 27.98 25.83 39.02
CA PRO A 719 28.49 25.44 40.33
C PRO A 719 27.38 25.43 41.39
N VAL A 720 26.38 24.57 41.21
CA VAL A 720 25.19 24.47 42.08
C VAL A 720 25.53 24.09 43.52
N ILE A 721 26.58 23.29 43.73
CA ILE A 721 27.09 22.98 45.08
C ILE A 721 27.58 24.26 45.76
N GLU A 722 28.41 25.05 45.07
CA GLU A 722 28.95 26.30 45.64
C GLU A 722 27.84 27.31 45.94
N TRP A 723 26.80 27.38 45.09
CA TRP A 723 25.65 28.24 45.36
C TRP A 723 24.90 27.84 46.63
N SER A 724 24.76 26.54 46.89
CA SER A 724 24.10 26.04 48.09
C SER A 724 24.91 26.30 49.37
N GLU A 725 26.25 26.29 49.28
CA GLU A 725 27.13 26.55 50.42
C GLU A 725 27.26 28.05 50.76
N GLN A 726 27.15 28.92 49.75
CA GLN A 726 27.35 30.37 49.90
C GLN A 726 26.07 31.12 50.28
N ASP A 727 24.89 30.57 49.99
CA ASP A 727 23.60 31.23 50.19
C ASP A 727 22.75 30.50 51.24
N GLU A 728 22.71 31.00 52.47
CA GLU A 728 21.86 30.43 53.54
C GLU A 728 20.35 30.48 53.21
N ARG A 729 19.96 31.23 52.18
CA ARG A 729 18.59 31.33 51.65
C ARG A 729 18.46 30.63 50.30
N PHE A 730 19.21 29.57 50.06
CA PHE A 730 19.04 28.79 48.84
C PHE A 730 17.71 28.03 48.86
N HIS A 731 16.82 28.33 47.91
CA HIS A 731 15.54 27.62 47.72
C HIS A 731 15.40 27.13 46.28
N GLU A 732 14.54 26.12 46.09
CA GLU A 732 14.27 25.49 44.81
C GLU A 732 13.94 26.52 43.70
N GLU A 733 13.07 27.50 43.99
CA GLU A 733 12.67 28.52 43.01
C GLU A 733 13.86 29.36 42.50
N GLN A 734 14.78 29.74 43.40
CA GLN A 734 15.96 30.51 43.02
C GLN A 734 16.97 29.67 42.23
N LEU A 735 17.13 28.39 42.58
CA LEU A 735 17.96 27.45 41.83
C LEU A 735 17.45 27.32 40.39
N ARG A 736 16.16 27.09 40.21
CA ARG A 736 15.52 27.00 38.89
C ARG A 736 15.72 28.27 38.09
N GLU A 737 15.42 29.43 38.67
CA GLU A 737 15.54 30.72 37.97
C GLU A 737 16.99 30.99 37.51
N ARG A 738 17.99 30.75 38.37
CA ARG A 738 19.40 30.90 38.00
C ARG A 738 19.82 29.96 36.88
N LEU A 739 19.41 28.69 36.93
CA LEU A 739 19.72 27.71 35.89
C LEU A 739 19.07 28.07 34.54
N HIS A 740 17.80 28.50 34.53
CA HIS A 740 17.14 28.98 33.31
C HIS A 740 17.83 30.21 32.73
N GLU A 741 18.24 31.17 33.56
CA GLU A 741 18.93 32.37 33.08
C GLU A 741 20.27 32.01 32.42
N MET A 742 21.07 31.14 33.04
CA MET A 742 22.32 30.65 32.44
C MET A 742 22.07 29.85 31.15
N HIS A 743 21.09 28.94 31.15
CA HIS A 743 20.76 28.11 30.00
C HIS A 743 20.29 28.94 28.79
N ARG A 744 19.48 29.98 29.03
CA ARG A 744 19.05 30.94 28.01
C ARG A 744 20.17 31.88 27.59
N GLY A 745 21.06 32.26 28.50
CA GLY A 745 22.21 33.13 28.24
C GLY A 745 23.19 32.51 27.26
N ILE A 746 23.65 31.29 27.55
CA ILE A 746 24.61 30.55 26.69
C ILE A 746 24.06 30.38 25.26
N TYR A 747 22.76 30.12 25.12
CA TYR A 747 22.19 29.96 23.79
C TYR A 747 22.04 31.28 23.04
N ARG A 748 21.75 32.38 23.74
CA ARG A 748 21.77 33.72 23.14
C ARG A 748 23.16 34.07 22.61
N GLU A 749 24.22 33.76 23.36
CA GLU A 749 25.60 33.93 22.88
C GLU A 749 25.87 33.09 21.62
N LYS A 750 25.39 31.85 21.56
CA LYS A 750 25.51 31.03 20.34
C LYS A 750 24.79 31.64 19.14
N ILE A 751 23.59 32.22 19.35
CA ILE A 751 22.84 32.92 18.29
C ILE A 751 23.64 34.14 17.79
N GLU A 752 24.23 34.91 18.70
CA GLU A 752 25.06 36.08 18.35
C GLU A 752 26.30 35.69 17.55
N ILE A 753 26.97 34.58 17.90
CA ILE A 753 28.14 34.08 17.17
C ILE A 753 27.77 33.51 15.80
N ALA A 754 26.67 32.75 15.69
CA ALA A 754 26.25 32.08 14.46
C ALA A 754 25.57 33.03 13.45
N GLY A 755 24.86 34.04 13.97
CA GLY A 755 23.83 34.77 13.26
C GLY A 755 22.46 34.10 13.36
N ALA A 756 21.41 34.91 13.54
CA ALA A 756 20.05 34.44 13.77
C ALA A 756 19.49 33.58 12.61
N GLU A 757 19.69 33.97 11.35
CA GLU A 757 19.15 33.24 10.20
C GLU A 757 19.72 31.82 10.09
N LEU A 758 21.03 31.65 10.32
CA LEU A 758 21.69 30.34 10.30
C LEU A 758 21.22 29.47 11.47
N MET A 759 21.07 30.06 12.66
CA MET A 759 20.56 29.33 13.82
C MET A 759 19.12 28.86 13.62
N ARG A 760 18.25 29.68 13.03
CA ARG A 760 16.85 29.31 12.73
C ARG A 760 16.75 28.14 11.75
N ARG A 761 17.58 28.15 10.70
CA ARG A 761 17.67 27.01 9.76
C ARG A 761 18.17 25.74 10.46
N PHE A 762 19.18 25.88 11.32
CA PHE A 762 19.73 24.77 12.10
C PHE A 762 18.70 24.19 13.07
N GLU A 763 18.01 25.03 13.84
CA GLU A 763 16.91 24.65 14.75
C GLU A 763 15.86 23.81 14.01
N LYS A 764 15.36 24.32 12.88
CA LYS A 764 14.37 23.64 12.04
C LYS A 764 14.88 22.29 11.51
N GLN A 765 16.11 22.25 11.01
CA GLN A 765 16.72 21.02 10.49
C GLN A 765 16.87 19.96 11.59
N ILE A 766 17.35 20.35 12.78
CA ILE A 766 17.52 19.43 13.91
C ILE A 766 16.18 18.91 14.39
N MET A 767 15.15 19.76 14.53
CA MET A 767 13.81 19.32 14.92
C MET A 767 13.27 18.26 13.97
N LEU A 768 13.35 18.49 12.65
CA LEU A 768 12.90 17.52 11.65
C LEU A 768 13.73 16.23 11.69
N GLN A 769 15.06 16.34 11.78
CA GLN A 769 15.94 15.16 11.80
C GLN A 769 15.71 14.29 13.04
N VAL A 770 15.62 14.89 14.23
CA VAL A 770 15.37 14.16 15.48
C VAL A 770 14.00 13.51 15.45
N LEU A 771 12.96 14.26 15.03
CA LEU A 771 11.60 13.73 14.90
C LEU A 771 11.55 12.54 13.95
N ASP A 772 12.13 12.66 12.75
CA ASP A 772 12.13 11.61 11.72
C ASP A 772 12.91 10.36 12.18
N THR A 773 14.07 10.52 12.82
CA THR A 773 14.86 9.38 13.34
C THR A 773 14.11 8.66 14.45
N ARG A 774 13.63 9.39 15.46
CA ARG A 774 12.95 8.79 16.62
C ARG A 774 11.61 8.17 16.22
N TRP A 775 10.90 8.76 15.27
CA TRP A 775 9.68 8.17 14.73
C TRP A 775 9.94 6.84 14.02
N LYS A 776 11.03 6.71 13.24
CA LYS A 776 11.40 5.45 12.59
C LYS A 776 11.73 4.35 13.61
N GLU A 777 12.50 4.69 14.65
CA GLU A 777 12.79 3.78 15.76
C GLU A 777 11.49 3.32 16.44
N HIS A 778 10.58 4.25 16.72
CA HIS A 778 9.27 3.94 17.32
C HIS A 778 8.42 3.03 16.43
N LEU A 779 8.41 3.24 15.11
CA LEU A 779 7.68 2.36 14.18
C LEU A 779 8.21 0.91 14.22
N GLN A 780 9.53 0.73 14.40
CA GLN A 780 10.12 -0.59 14.59
C GLN A 780 9.70 -1.22 15.92
N SER A 781 9.77 -0.46 17.02
CA SER A 781 9.29 -0.92 18.34
C SER A 781 7.80 -1.30 18.31
N MET A 782 6.97 -0.53 17.60
CA MET A 782 5.55 -0.79 17.43
C MET A 782 5.27 -2.08 16.64
N ASP A 783 6.08 -2.38 15.63
CA ASP A 783 5.96 -3.64 14.88
C ASP A 783 6.37 -4.84 15.75
N HIS A 784 7.44 -4.71 16.52
CA HIS A 784 7.87 -5.75 17.47
C HIS A 784 6.81 -6.00 18.55
N LEU A 785 6.24 -4.93 19.13
CA LEU A 785 5.16 -5.00 20.09
C LEU A 785 3.94 -5.73 19.50
N ARG A 786 3.54 -5.39 18.28
CA ARG A 786 2.40 -6.02 17.60
C ARG A 786 2.60 -7.53 17.44
N ARG A 787 3.82 -7.98 17.12
CA ARG A 787 4.14 -9.41 16.98
C ARG A 787 4.11 -10.14 18.33
N GLY A 788 4.70 -9.55 19.37
CA GLY A 788 4.84 -10.19 20.69
C GLY A 788 3.57 -10.18 21.55
N ILE A 789 2.63 -9.25 21.32
CA ILE A 789 1.50 -9.03 22.23
C ILE A 789 0.56 -10.24 22.36
N HIS A 790 0.52 -11.12 21.36
CA HIS A 790 -0.34 -12.30 21.37
C HIS A 790 0.02 -13.28 22.49
N LEU A 791 1.28 -13.28 22.95
CA LEU A 791 1.74 -14.08 24.09
C LEU A 791 1.05 -13.68 25.40
N ARG A 792 0.62 -12.41 25.55
CA ARG A 792 -0.17 -11.96 26.71
C ARG A 792 -1.55 -12.63 26.78
N GLY A 793 -2.06 -13.14 25.65
CA GLY A 793 -3.31 -13.88 25.59
C GLY A 793 -3.31 -15.15 26.44
N TYR A 794 -2.14 -15.78 26.65
CA TYR A 794 -1.98 -16.96 27.51
C TYR A 794 -2.29 -16.64 28.98
N ALA A 795 -2.07 -15.40 29.42
CA ALA A 795 -2.39 -14.92 30.77
C ALA A 795 -3.84 -14.43 30.92
N GLN A 796 -4.76 -14.81 30.01
CA GLN A 796 -6.17 -14.38 29.99
C GLN A 796 -6.38 -12.85 29.92
N LYS A 797 -5.36 -12.09 29.55
CA LYS A 797 -5.47 -10.65 29.27
C LYS A 797 -5.86 -10.43 27.82
N ASN A 798 -6.62 -9.37 27.55
CA ASN A 798 -6.98 -9.01 26.18
C ASN A 798 -5.77 -8.38 25.46
N PRO A 799 -5.17 -9.02 24.44
CA PRO A 799 -3.96 -8.53 23.79
C PRO A 799 -4.12 -7.12 23.21
N LYS A 800 -5.32 -6.75 22.76
CA LYS A 800 -5.58 -5.43 22.18
C LYS A 800 -5.48 -4.31 23.22
N GLN A 801 -6.01 -4.53 24.43
CA GLN A 801 -5.95 -3.53 25.49
C GLN A 801 -4.52 -3.33 25.98
N GLU A 802 -3.78 -4.44 26.12
CA GLU A 802 -2.36 -4.41 26.47
C GLU A 802 -1.54 -3.71 25.38
N TYR A 803 -1.80 -4.02 24.08
CA TYR A 803 -1.17 -3.32 22.96
C TYR A 803 -1.39 -1.81 23.05
N LYS A 804 -2.62 -1.36 23.27
CA LYS A 804 -2.94 0.07 23.35
C LYS A 804 -2.24 0.75 24.53
N ARG A 805 -2.14 0.08 25.69
CA ARG A 805 -1.45 0.63 26.86
C ARG A 805 0.05 0.75 26.60
N GLU A 806 0.70 -0.35 26.22
CA GLU A 806 2.14 -0.40 25.96
C GLU A 806 2.53 0.55 24.80
N ALA A 807 1.72 0.60 23.73
CA ALA A 807 1.94 1.54 22.62
C ALA A 807 1.85 3.01 23.04
N PHE A 808 0.95 3.35 23.98
CA PHE A 808 0.83 4.71 24.50
C PHE A 808 2.03 5.08 25.37
N GLU A 809 2.49 4.17 26.24
CA GLU A 809 3.70 4.36 27.04
C GLU A 809 4.93 4.57 26.15
N LEU A 810 5.11 3.74 25.11
CA LEU A 810 6.18 3.93 24.12
C LEU A 810 6.08 5.29 23.42
N PHE A 811 4.88 5.76 23.09
CA PHE A 811 4.68 7.06 22.45
C PHE A 811 4.98 8.24 23.38
N GLN A 812 4.67 8.15 24.68
CA GLN A 812 5.04 9.18 25.65
C GLN A 812 6.57 9.26 25.79
N THR A 813 7.23 8.11 25.88
CA THR A 813 8.70 8.01 25.91
C THR A 813 9.32 8.58 24.63
N LEU A 814 8.73 8.30 23.46
CA LEU A 814 9.15 8.89 22.19
C LEU A 814 9.14 10.42 22.25
N LEU A 815 8.03 11.03 22.69
CA LEU A 815 7.90 12.48 22.75
C LEU A 815 8.90 13.11 23.74
N ALA A 816 9.12 12.47 24.89
CA ALA A 816 10.13 12.90 25.86
C ALA A 816 11.55 12.83 25.26
N ASN A 817 11.88 11.73 24.58
CA ASN A 817 13.19 11.52 23.95
C ASN A 817 13.45 12.52 22.81
N ILE A 818 12.43 12.87 22.02
CA ILE A 818 12.54 13.90 20.98
C ILE A 818 12.92 15.25 21.61
N LYS A 819 12.23 15.65 22.68
CA LYS A 819 12.52 16.90 23.40
C LYS A 819 13.94 16.89 23.98
N ALA A 820 14.32 15.80 24.65
CA ALA A 820 15.64 15.63 25.24
C ALA A 820 16.76 15.72 24.19
N ASP A 821 16.62 15.04 23.05
CA ASP A 821 17.61 15.07 21.98
C ASP A 821 17.75 16.44 21.32
N ILE A 822 16.64 17.15 21.09
CA ILE A 822 16.67 18.52 20.56
C ILE A 822 17.47 19.41 21.52
N THR A 823 17.19 19.35 22.83
CA THR A 823 17.89 20.12 23.85
C THR A 823 19.36 19.74 23.94
N ARG A 824 19.69 18.45 23.92
CA ARG A 824 21.06 17.95 23.97
C ARG A 824 21.89 18.42 22.78
N ILE A 825 21.37 18.26 21.55
CA ILE A 825 22.08 18.65 20.33
C ILE A 825 22.28 20.17 20.27
N THR A 826 21.25 20.96 20.59
CA THR A 826 21.33 22.42 20.60
C THR A 826 22.24 22.96 21.73
N SER A 827 22.36 22.22 22.83
CA SER A 827 23.27 22.56 23.95
C SER A 827 24.72 22.19 23.64
N HIS A 828 24.97 21.12 22.89
CA HIS A 828 26.33 20.67 22.55
C HIS A 828 26.89 21.25 21.25
N VAL A 829 26.05 21.81 20.38
CA VAL A 829 26.54 22.38 19.13
C VAL A 829 27.54 23.50 19.43
N GLN A 830 28.75 23.35 18.87
CA GLN A 830 29.80 24.35 18.93
C GLN A 830 29.72 25.20 17.66
N VAL A 831 29.25 26.43 17.81
CA VAL A 831 29.23 27.40 16.72
C VAL A 831 30.64 27.99 16.60
N ARG A 832 31.31 27.72 15.49
CA ARG A 832 32.58 28.36 15.13
C ARG A 832 32.31 29.62 14.32
N ARG A 833 33.16 30.63 14.43
CA ARG A 833 32.98 31.88 13.66
C ARG A 833 33.13 31.59 12.16
N PRO A 834 32.38 32.24 11.26
CA PRO A 834 32.54 32.07 9.81
C PRO A 834 33.99 32.27 9.35
N GLU A 835 34.70 33.24 9.94
CA GLU A 835 36.12 33.50 9.69
C GLU A 835 37.03 32.32 10.02
N GLU A 836 36.72 31.54 11.06
CA GLU A 836 37.49 30.34 11.44
C GLU A 836 37.18 29.15 10.52
N VAL A 837 35.97 29.07 9.97
CA VAL A 837 35.57 28.04 9.00
C VAL A 837 36.25 28.32 7.65
N ASP A 838 36.22 29.57 7.17
CA ASP A 838 36.91 30.02 5.95
C ASP A 838 38.43 29.87 6.07
N GLU A 839 39.01 30.19 7.24
CA GLU A 839 40.43 29.99 7.52
C GLU A 839 40.81 28.50 7.49
N LEU A 840 39.97 27.62 8.04
CA LEU A 840 40.21 26.18 8.07
C LEU A 840 40.02 25.54 6.69
N GLU A 841 39.06 26.01 5.89
CA GLU A 841 38.92 25.65 4.48
C GLU A 841 40.09 26.14 3.65
N ARG A 842 40.57 27.37 3.86
CA ARG A 842 41.78 27.91 3.24
C ARG A 842 43.00 27.08 3.62
N GLN A 843 43.17 26.75 4.90
CA GLN A 843 44.24 25.89 5.39
C GLN A 843 44.16 24.47 4.81
N ARG A 844 42.94 23.91 4.66
CA ARG A 844 42.74 22.62 3.96
C ARG A 844 43.11 22.72 2.49
N ARG A 845 42.74 23.81 1.82
CA ARG A 845 43.06 24.05 0.41
C ARG A 845 44.56 24.22 0.19
N GLU A 846 45.22 25.00 1.04
CA GLU A 846 46.67 25.21 1.08
C GLU A 846 47.44 23.95 1.49
N ALA A 847 46.88 23.10 2.36
CA ALA A 847 47.45 21.81 2.70
C ALA A 847 47.37 20.85 1.51
N LEU A 848 46.22 20.79 0.81
CA LEU A 848 46.05 20.01 -0.41
C LEU A 848 46.94 20.52 -1.55
N GLU A 849 47.14 21.83 -1.66
CA GLU A 849 48.06 22.44 -2.63
C GLU A 849 49.53 22.20 -2.27
N ARG A 850 49.90 22.25 -0.98
CA ARG A 850 51.24 21.86 -0.52
C ARG A 850 51.51 20.38 -0.76
N GLU A 851 50.53 19.51 -0.57
CA GLU A 851 50.63 18.08 -0.87
C GLU A 851 50.82 17.84 -2.37
N LYS A 852 50.05 18.55 -3.21
CA LYS A 852 50.20 18.53 -4.67
C LYS A 852 51.54 19.12 -5.14
N ALA A 853 52.03 20.17 -4.51
CA ALA A 853 53.32 20.78 -4.81
C ALA A 853 54.50 19.91 -4.36
N ALA A 854 54.40 19.26 -3.19
CA ALA A 854 55.37 18.27 -2.71
C ALA A 854 55.39 16.99 -3.58
N ALA A 855 54.24 16.61 -4.14
CA ALA A 855 54.14 15.56 -5.14
C ALA A 855 54.76 15.97 -6.49
N ALA A 856 54.66 17.24 -6.88
CA ALA A 856 55.29 17.78 -8.09
C ALA A 856 56.82 17.93 -7.96
N SER A 857 57.33 18.34 -6.80
CA SER A 857 58.78 18.48 -6.55
C SER A 857 59.52 17.14 -6.40
N ARG A 858 58.81 16.01 -6.29
CA ARG A 858 59.40 14.66 -6.34
C ARG A 858 59.65 14.16 -7.77
N HIS A 859 59.20 14.88 -8.80
CA HIS A 859 59.38 14.49 -10.20
C HIS A 859 60.55 15.18 -10.95
N GLU A 860 61.29 16.09 -10.30
CA GLU A 860 62.45 16.77 -10.89
C GLU A 860 63.70 16.68 -10.01
N ALA A 861 64.28 15.49 -9.92
CA ALA A 861 65.70 15.31 -9.58
C ALA A 861 66.22 14.03 -10.27
N PRO A 862 67.26 14.09 -11.12
CA PRO A 862 67.82 12.92 -11.77
C PRO A 862 68.96 12.33 -10.92
N GLU A 863 68.80 11.10 -10.43
CA GLU A 863 69.90 10.36 -9.81
C GLU A 863 70.22 9.09 -10.62
N LEU A 864 71.36 9.18 -11.30
CA LEU A 864 72.25 8.07 -11.60
C LEU A 864 72.89 7.61 -10.28
N ALA A 865 72.82 6.31 -9.95
CA ALA A 865 73.93 5.51 -9.44
C ALA A 865 73.47 4.08 -9.12
N GLU A 866 74.36 3.14 -9.41
CA GLU A 866 74.29 1.69 -9.24
C GLU A 866 74.32 1.26 -7.77
N GLY A 867 73.87 0.03 -7.49
CA GLY A 867 74.46 -0.79 -6.42
C GLY A 867 73.51 -1.52 -5.46
N GLU A 868 73.25 -2.79 -5.81
CA GLU A 868 73.18 -3.98 -4.94
C GLU A 868 72.12 -4.14 -3.82
N GLU A 869 71.30 -5.18 -4.04
CA GLU A 869 70.49 -5.99 -3.12
C GLU A 869 71.32 -6.64 -1.98
N PRO A 870 70.75 -7.13 -0.84
CA PRO A 870 69.76 -8.23 -0.89
C PRO A 870 68.69 -8.40 0.22
N ALA A 871 67.64 -9.10 -0.22
CA ALA A 871 66.89 -10.23 0.40
C ALA A 871 66.05 -10.07 1.68
N GLY A 872 64.76 -10.43 1.57
CA GLY A 872 63.88 -10.75 2.71
C GLY A 872 62.39 -11.06 2.39
N ALA A 873 62.13 -12.21 1.74
CA ALA A 873 60.96 -13.11 1.84
C ALA A 873 59.47 -12.65 1.69
N ALA A 874 58.88 -13.12 0.57
CA ALA A 874 57.65 -13.93 0.39
C ALA A 874 56.21 -13.32 0.46
N MET A 875 55.50 -13.49 -0.69
CA MET A 875 54.06 -13.27 -1.03
C MET A 875 53.25 -14.61 -0.90
N PRO A 876 51.98 -14.80 -1.44
CA PRO A 876 51.00 -13.88 -2.07
C PRO A 876 49.48 -14.12 -1.77
N ALA A 877 48.63 -13.13 -2.07
CA ALA A 877 47.29 -13.34 -2.68
C ALA A 877 46.74 -12.10 -3.43
N ALA A 878 46.66 -12.24 -4.76
CA ALA A 878 45.74 -11.71 -5.79
C ALA A 878 45.49 -10.20 -6.00
N ASP A 879 45.89 -9.76 -7.21
CA ASP A 879 45.78 -8.45 -7.86
C ASP A 879 44.38 -8.01 -8.31
N ALA A 880 44.14 -6.70 -8.21
CA ALA A 880 43.37 -5.95 -9.21
C ALA A 880 43.88 -4.49 -9.30
N ARG A 881 44.90 -4.23 -10.13
CA ARG A 881 45.30 -2.87 -10.53
C ARG A 881 44.68 -2.51 -11.89
N PRO A 882 44.19 -1.27 -12.10
CA PRO A 882 43.62 -0.83 -13.37
C PRO A 882 44.71 -0.59 -14.43
N VAL A 883 44.56 -1.22 -15.60
CA VAL A 883 45.49 -1.11 -16.74
C VAL A 883 45.28 0.22 -17.48
N ARG A 884 46.34 1.03 -17.58
CA ARG A 884 46.40 2.24 -18.41
C ARG A 884 46.63 1.83 -19.88
N ARG A 885 45.73 2.20 -20.78
CA ARG A 885 45.79 1.83 -22.22
C ARG A 885 46.87 2.63 -22.96
N GLU A 886 47.76 1.94 -23.66
CA GLU A 886 48.86 2.54 -24.45
C GLU A 886 48.49 2.92 -25.90
N GLY A 887 47.20 3.05 -26.26
CA GLY A 887 46.81 3.43 -27.62
C GLY A 887 45.36 3.91 -27.79
N PRO A 888 45.04 4.61 -28.90
CA PRO A 888 43.73 5.21 -29.15
C PRO A 888 42.60 4.18 -29.24
N LYS A 889 41.40 4.56 -28.76
CA LYS A 889 40.22 3.68 -28.68
C LYS A 889 39.71 3.34 -30.09
N VAL A 890 39.96 2.11 -30.55
CA VAL A 890 39.47 1.61 -31.85
C VAL A 890 37.94 1.48 -31.82
N GLY A 891 37.25 2.15 -32.75
CA GLY A 891 35.82 2.10 -32.92
C GLY A 891 35.34 0.79 -33.56
N ARG A 892 34.11 0.37 -33.26
CA ARG A 892 33.55 -0.92 -33.76
C ARG A 892 33.61 -1.10 -35.28
N ASN A 893 33.58 -0.01 -36.06
CA ASN A 893 33.61 -0.06 -37.52
C ASN A 893 35.01 0.22 -38.12
N ASP A 894 36.02 0.49 -37.29
CA ASP A 894 37.38 0.78 -37.74
C ASP A 894 38.11 -0.51 -38.15
N PRO A 895 39.17 -0.41 -38.97
CA PRO A 895 40.01 -1.55 -39.32
C PRO A 895 40.56 -2.22 -38.06
N CYS A 896 40.46 -3.54 -37.99
CA CYS A 896 40.88 -4.30 -36.82
C CYS A 896 42.41 -4.23 -36.67
N PRO A 897 42.94 -3.85 -35.49
CA PRO A 897 44.37 -3.65 -35.27
C PRO A 897 45.20 -4.94 -35.37
N CYS A 898 44.58 -6.11 -35.47
CA CYS A 898 45.28 -7.38 -35.73
C CYS A 898 45.79 -7.51 -37.18
N GLY A 899 45.56 -6.50 -38.04
CA GLY A 899 46.04 -6.50 -39.43
C GLY A 899 45.22 -7.36 -40.39
N SER A 900 44.06 -7.89 -39.96
CA SER A 900 43.22 -8.77 -40.78
C SER A 900 42.48 -8.10 -41.94
N GLY A 901 42.54 -6.76 -42.04
CA GLY A 901 41.82 -5.97 -43.05
C GLY A 901 40.30 -5.89 -42.85
N LYS A 902 39.72 -6.57 -41.85
CA LYS A 902 38.29 -6.55 -41.52
C LYS A 902 37.96 -5.49 -40.46
N LYS A 903 36.69 -5.08 -40.35
CA LYS A 903 36.22 -4.15 -39.29
C LYS A 903 36.27 -4.82 -37.91
N TYR A 904 36.62 -4.08 -36.86
CA TYR A 904 36.84 -4.62 -35.50
C TYR A 904 35.68 -5.48 -34.99
N LYS A 905 34.42 -5.05 -35.17
CA LYS A 905 33.22 -5.81 -34.73
C LYS A 905 33.01 -7.16 -35.45
N GLN A 906 33.67 -7.40 -36.58
CA GLN A 906 33.60 -8.64 -37.36
C GLN A 906 34.89 -9.46 -37.26
N CYS A 907 35.76 -9.12 -36.30
CA CYS A 907 37.00 -9.81 -36.03
C CYS A 907 37.20 -9.87 -34.50
N CYS A 908 38.23 -9.22 -33.96
CA CYS A 908 38.55 -9.30 -32.53
C CYS A 908 37.47 -8.71 -31.59
N GLY A 909 36.52 -7.94 -32.11
CA GLY A 909 35.36 -7.40 -31.38
C GLY A 909 34.04 -8.11 -31.69
N GLN A 910 34.08 -9.29 -32.32
CA GLN A 910 32.89 -10.09 -32.59
C GLN A 910 32.49 -10.84 -31.32
N LEU A 911 31.36 -10.47 -30.74
CA LEU A 911 30.76 -11.17 -29.60
C LEU A 911 29.86 -12.28 -30.16
N SER A 912 30.18 -13.52 -29.83
CA SER A 912 29.37 -14.71 -30.12
C SER A 912 28.10 -14.75 -29.29
#